data_AF-A0A395VQD1-F1
#
_entry.id   AF-A0A395VQD1-F1
#
_cell.length_a   1.000
_cell.length_b   1.000
_cell.length_c   1.000
_cell.angle_alpha   90.00
_cell.angle_beta   90.00
_cell.angle_gamma   90.00
#
_symmetry.space_group_name_H-M   'P 1'
#
loop_
_entity.id
_entity.type
_entity.pdbx_description
1 polymer ?
#
loop_
_entity_poly.entity_id
_entity_poly.type
_entity_poly.pdbx_seq_one_letter_code
_entity_poly.pdbx_strand_id
1 'polypeptide(L)'
;MRRILLGLCFLSFLNSASGQEIPLPEKMPQTHPRVLTTPAGKQETWKLIKKEEWAKDVFNKLKERTEVYTNLTDAQPAWLLSRLAMYWKSHATEVYVKGETFDHAGGERAPYPTVRYTGTRGTAATHGRPKLADVVPYDDEDGNVTFCNNALPDRPMESVHPSKTGRNIESLNCEILGIARDAAFLYWMTDEEKFAKLAAGVFDTYMTGIYYRNVPIDLNHGHQQTLVGLTSFEVIHEDALHIAVPLYDFLYNYLKANYPDKMEIYAGAFKKWADNIIANGVPHNNWNLLQARFIMNVGLVLEDNKEYADGKGREYYIDYVMNRSSIRQWSLTRLADYGFDINTGIWAECPGYSSVVINDYANFVNQFDTNLQYDLVKAMPVLSKAVATTPQYLFPNRMICGFGDTHPGYLSTNFFIRMIQNAQANGKKEQENYFTALLKCLNPDLGNDKTEKKNVRVSVNSFFEDKPLTLNPKVQPGKIEDYVSPLFYAPNVSWLVQRNGMHPRNSLMISLNGSEGNHMHANGISMELYGKGYVLGPDAGIGLFLYSGLDYAEYYSQFPSHNTVCVDGISSYPVMKSNHSFDLLSCFPASAEPGKAFTSVTYSNLYFREPESRADQTRMMSIVTTGAETGYYVDVFRSRKEKGGDKMHDYFYHNLGQTLTLTAADGSDLNLQPTEELAFAGAHLYAYSYLYDKKVAATNKDVKATFTIDMKDKDGDDIYMNLWMKGEPDREVFTALAPMTEGLSRTPNMPYNIKEQPTLTFVARQHGEAWNRPFVSIYEPSTKKEPSAIQSVSYFDAEGAGLEDFAGICVKSKNGRIDHIFSLSDAAQTATYQGMKVKADYAVISNEYAGNRTLFLGNGTQLVAPGVMIQTDNAANVLLEKKEGKWYIISSAPCTVVIGDKKIKSDAASEPMLLRI
;
A
#
# COMPACT_ATOMS: atom_id res chain seq x y z
N MET A 1 41.87 1.71 39.40
CA MET A 1 42.03 1.36 37.96
C MET A 1 42.10 -0.15 37.72
N ARG A 2 41.09 -0.93 38.15
CA ARG A 2 40.92 -2.35 37.78
C ARG A 2 39.44 -2.78 37.75
N ARG A 3 38.53 -1.81 37.73
CA ARG A 3 37.06 -2.01 37.64
C ARG A 3 36.39 -1.25 36.48
N ILE A 4 37.18 -0.59 35.63
CA ILE A 4 36.68 0.15 34.44
C ILE A 4 36.99 -0.62 33.13
N LEU A 5 37.83 -1.66 33.17
CA LEU A 5 38.13 -2.47 31.97
C LEU A 5 37.21 -3.68 31.74
N LEU A 6 36.36 -4.06 32.70
CA LEU A 6 35.43 -5.19 32.53
C LEU A 6 34.05 -4.77 31.99
N GLY A 7 33.73 -3.47 32.01
CA GLY A 7 32.50 -2.92 31.43
C GLY A 7 32.59 -2.67 29.91
N LEU A 8 33.79 -2.64 29.34
CA LEU A 8 34.01 -2.38 27.91
C LEU A 8 34.11 -3.64 27.03
N CYS A 9 34.26 -4.83 27.62
CA CYS A 9 34.23 -6.10 26.88
C CYS A 9 32.85 -6.77 26.84
N PHE A 10 31.87 -6.28 27.63
CA PHE A 10 30.50 -6.80 27.63
C PHE A 10 29.52 -5.99 26.76
N LEU A 11 29.97 -4.87 26.18
CA LEU A 11 29.20 -4.03 25.26
C LEU A 11 29.50 -4.32 23.77
N SER A 12 30.26 -5.38 23.47
CA SER A 12 30.63 -5.78 22.10
C SER A 12 29.94 -7.07 21.62
N PHE A 13 29.06 -7.67 22.43
CA PHE A 13 28.38 -8.93 22.10
C PHE A 13 26.85 -8.83 22.04
N LEU A 14 26.30 -7.62 22.05
CA LEU A 14 24.86 -7.36 21.87
C LEU A 14 24.65 -6.44 20.67
N ASN A 15 24.96 -6.96 19.49
CA ASN A 15 24.39 -6.55 18.19
C ASN A 15 24.94 -7.48 17.11
N SER A 16 24.51 -8.73 17.17
CA SER A 16 24.54 -9.64 16.03
C SER A 16 23.37 -10.61 16.22
N ALA A 17 22.15 -10.13 15.96
CA ALA A 17 21.17 -11.02 15.38
C ALA A 17 21.67 -11.34 13.96
N SER A 18 22.75 -12.12 13.86
CA SER A 18 23.08 -12.76 12.60
C SER A 18 22.04 -13.85 12.45
N GLY A 19 21.02 -13.59 11.64
CA GLY A 19 20.16 -14.66 11.14
C GLY A 19 21.03 -15.82 10.64
N GLN A 20 20.53 -17.04 10.79
CA GLN A 20 21.21 -18.21 10.29
C GLN A 20 21.54 -17.99 8.80
N GLU A 21 22.83 -18.10 8.44
CA GLU A 21 23.27 -17.99 7.06
C GLU A 21 22.49 -19.00 6.21
N ILE A 22 21.81 -18.52 5.17
CA ILE A 22 21.09 -19.36 4.23
C ILE A 22 22.15 -20.03 3.36
N PRO A 23 22.35 -21.36 3.47
CA PRO A 23 23.40 -22.02 2.73
C PRO A 23 23.10 -21.97 1.24
N LEU A 24 24.13 -21.68 0.43
CA LEU A 24 24.06 -21.87 -1.00
C LEU A 24 23.85 -23.37 -1.31
N PRO A 25 23.08 -23.72 -2.36
CA PRO A 25 22.94 -25.11 -2.77
C PRO A 25 24.30 -25.75 -3.10
N GLU A 26 24.56 -26.95 -2.56
CA GLU A 26 25.82 -27.68 -2.82
C GLU A 26 26.04 -28.00 -4.30
N LYS A 27 24.95 -28.07 -5.08
CA LYS A 27 24.98 -28.34 -6.53
C LYS A 27 24.00 -27.41 -7.24
N MET A 28 24.54 -26.52 -8.07
CA MET A 28 23.77 -25.68 -8.99
C MET A 28 23.86 -26.22 -10.43
N PRO A 29 22.82 -26.05 -11.28
CA PRO A 29 22.85 -26.49 -12.67
C PRO A 29 24.03 -25.90 -13.42
N GLN A 30 24.77 -26.74 -14.14
CA GLN A 30 26.01 -26.36 -14.85
C GLN A 30 25.83 -26.04 -16.34
N THR A 31 24.66 -26.34 -16.91
CA THR A 31 24.37 -26.16 -18.34
C THR A 31 23.28 -25.11 -18.56
N HIS A 32 23.39 -24.37 -19.67
CA HIS A 32 22.39 -23.40 -20.11
C HIS A 32 21.33 -24.02 -21.05
N PRO A 33 20.06 -23.55 -21.03
CA PRO A 33 19.52 -22.53 -20.13
C PRO A 33 19.42 -23.04 -18.68
N ARG A 34 19.50 -22.14 -17.70
CA ARG A 34 19.42 -22.46 -16.26
C ARG A 34 18.59 -21.48 -15.41
N VAL A 35 18.09 -20.40 -16.01
CA VAL A 35 17.36 -19.34 -15.29
C VAL A 35 15.85 -19.61 -15.28
N LEU A 36 15.20 -19.65 -16.45
CA LEU A 36 13.76 -19.95 -16.51
C LEU A 36 13.46 -21.45 -16.57
N THR A 37 14.45 -22.24 -17.00
CA THR A 37 14.31 -23.68 -17.20
C THR A 37 15.69 -24.34 -17.28
N THR A 38 15.73 -25.65 -17.50
CA THR A 38 16.96 -26.42 -17.73
C THR A 38 16.97 -27.01 -19.16
N PRO A 39 18.06 -27.61 -19.65
CA PRO A 39 18.04 -28.28 -20.95
C PRO A 39 16.97 -29.39 -21.05
N ALA A 40 16.68 -30.10 -19.95
CA ALA A 40 15.61 -31.09 -19.90
C ALA A 40 14.22 -30.45 -20.09
N GLY A 41 14.07 -29.20 -19.66
CA GLY A 41 12.84 -28.42 -19.80
C GLY A 41 12.39 -28.21 -21.25
N LYS A 42 13.28 -28.29 -22.24
CA LYS A 42 12.90 -28.24 -23.68
C LYS A 42 11.83 -29.27 -24.00
N GLN A 43 12.01 -30.50 -23.51
CA GLN A 43 11.04 -31.59 -23.74
C GLN A 43 9.74 -31.36 -22.98
N GLU A 44 9.80 -30.81 -21.76
CA GLU A 44 8.63 -30.50 -20.95
C GLU A 44 7.78 -29.40 -21.57
N THR A 45 8.41 -28.34 -22.07
CA THR A 45 7.74 -27.25 -22.80
C THR A 45 7.09 -27.77 -24.07
N TRP A 46 7.76 -28.64 -24.84
CA TRP A 46 7.11 -29.29 -25.99
C TRP A 46 5.92 -30.17 -25.61
N LYS A 47 6.00 -30.90 -24.50
CA LYS A 47 4.85 -31.67 -23.98
C LYS A 47 3.70 -30.75 -23.59
N LEU A 48 3.98 -29.63 -22.94
CA LEU A 48 2.98 -28.63 -22.55
C LEU A 48 2.29 -28.02 -23.77
N ILE A 49 3.06 -27.56 -24.76
CA ILE A 49 2.55 -27.00 -26.03
C ILE A 49 1.66 -28.01 -26.78
N LYS A 50 2.01 -29.30 -26.75
CA LYS A 50 1.19 -30.36 -27.38
C LYS A 50 -0.11 -30.64 -26.61
N LYS A 51 -0.10 -30.48 -25.28
CA LYS A 51 -1.20 -30.87 -24.40
C LYS A 51 -2.23 -29.75 -24.20
N GLU A 52 -1.77 -28.52 -23.98
CA GLU A 52 -2.62 -27.40 -23.58
C GLU A 52 -2.83 -26.41 -24.73
N GLU A 53 -4.09 -26.09 -25.04
CA GLU A 53 -4.45 -25.19 -26.15
C GLU A 53 -3.88 -23.78 -25.98
N TRP A 54 -3.93 -23.23 -24.77
CA TRP A 54 -3.36 -21.90 -24.48
C TRP A 54 -1.84 -21.87 -24.72
N ALA A 55 -1.13 -22.95 -24.42
CA ALA A 55 0.32 -23.01 -24.58
C ALA A 55 0.70 -23.06 -26.06
N LYS A 56 -0.09 -23.78 -26.86
CA LYS A 56 0.03 -23.80 -28.32
C LYS A 56 -0.25 -22.41 -28.92
N ASP A 57 -1.31 -21.75 -28.46
CA ASP A 57 -1.67 -20.40 -28.92
C ASP A 57 -0.56 -19.38 -28.60
N VAL A 58 -0.06 -19.37 -27.36
CA VAL A 58 1.07 -18.50 -26.95
C VAL A 58 2.31 -18.78 -27.80
N PHE A 59 2.68 -20.04 -28.02
CA PHE A 59 3.86 -20.39 -28.82
C PHE A 59 3.73 -19.92 -30.28
N ASN A 60 2.57 -20.17 -30.89
CA ASN A 60 2.31 -19.77 -32.28
C ASN A 60 2.32 -18.24 -32.45
N LYS A 61 1.68 -17.51 -31.55
CA LYS A 61 1.67 -16.03 -31.57
C LYS A 61 3.06 -15.44 -31.31
N LEU A 62 3.86 -16.04 -30.42
CA LEU A 62 5.26 -15.66 -30.23
C LEU A 62 6.07 -15.88 -31.52
N LYS A 63 5.89 -17.03 -32.17
CA LYS A 63 6.56 -17.35 -33.44
C LYS A 63 6.15 -16.37 -34.54
N GLU A 64 4.86 -16.16 -34.77
CA GLU A 64 4.34 -15.24 -35.78
C GLU A 64 4.87 -13.80 -35.57
N ARG A 65 4.79 -13.29 -34.35
CA ARG A 65 5.32 -11.95 -34.01
C ARG A 65 6.81 -11.84 -34.28
N THR A 66 7.58 -12.86 -33.92
CA THR A 66 9.04 -12.84 -34.07
C THR A 66 9.46 -13.01 -35.53
N GLU A 67 8.72 -13.78 -36.32
CA GLU A 67 9.02 -14.03 -37.73
C GLU A 67 8.95 -12.77 -38.59
N VAL A 68 8.12 -11.78 -38.22
CA VAL A 68 8.12 -10.45 -38.84
C VAL A 68 9.52 -9.84 -38.81
N TYR A 69 10.20 -9.92 -37.67
CA TYR A 69 11.51 -9.31 -37.48
C TYR A 69 12.65 -10.17 -38.04
N THR A 70 12.53 -11.50 -38.04
CA THR A 70 13.54 -12.35 -38.72
C THR A 70 13.52 -12.11 -40.22
N ASN A 71 12.34 -11.98 -40.83
CA ASN A 71 12.24 -11.69 -42.27
C ASN A 71 12.88 -10.33 -42.63
N LEU A 72 12.66 -9.31 -41.80
CA LEU A 72 13.29 -7.99 -41.96
C LEU A 72 14.81 -8.07 -41.79
N THR A 73 15.29 -8.88 -40.84
CA THR A 73 16.71 -9.06 -40.55
C THR A 73 17.41 -9.92 -41.61
N ASP A 74 16.73 -10.91 -42.18
CA ASP A 74 17.25 -11.70 -43.31
C ASP A 74 17.44 -10.83 -44.55
N ALA A 75 16.53 -9.87 -44.79
CA ALA A 75 16.66 -8.89 -45.86
C ALA A 75 17.70 -7.79 -45.57
N GLN A 76 17.80 -7.35 -44.31
CA GLN A 76 18.73 -6.34 -43.84
C GLN A 76 19.30 -6.77 -42.48
N PRO A 77 20.50 -7.39 -42.41
CA PRO A 77 21.04 -7.98 -41.18
C PRO A 77 21.12 -7.06 -39.96
N ALA A 78 21.22 -5.75 -40.19
CA ALA A 78 21.26 -4.76 -39.13
C ALA A 78 19.89 -4.15 -38.76
N TRP A 79 18.78 -4.60 -39.35
CA TRP A 79 17.48 -3.91 -39.26
C TRP A 79 17.06 -3.64 -37.82
N LEU A 80 17.12 -4.66 -36.96
CA LEU A 80 16.72 -4.55 -35.56
C LEU A 80 17.81 -3.91 -34.70
N LEU A 81 19.07 -4.36 -34.81
CA LEU A 81 20.16 -3.86 -33.97
C LEU A 81 20.48 -2.38 -34.21
N SER A 82 20.33 -1.90 -35.46
CA SER A 82 20.60 -0.49 -35.79
C SER A 82 19.63 0.48 -35.13
N ARG A 83 18.49 -0.02 -34.63
CA ARG A 83 17.46 0.77 -33.94
C ARG A 83 17.63 0.81 -32.43
N LEU A 84 18.64 0.13 -31.88
CA LEU A 84 19.02 0.31 -30.49
C LEU A 84 19.42 1.78 -30.27
N ALA A 85 18.98 2.36 -29.16
CA ALA A 85 19.44 3.66 -28.72
C ALA A 85 20.85 3.53 -28.13
N MET A 86 21.84 3.80 -28.97
CA MET A 86 23.26 3.73 -28.66
C MET A 86 23.95 5.04 -29.05
N TYR A 87 25.12 5.29 -28.46
CA TYR A 87 26.07 6.30 -28.91
C TYR A 87 26.85 5.78 -30.13
N TRP A 88 26.18 5.65 -31.27
CA TRP A 88 26.69 5.05 -32.51
C TRP A 88 27.91 5.75 -33.12
N LYS A 89 27.98 7.08 -33.05
CA LYS A 89 29.07 7.89 -33.61
C LYS A 89 30.11 8.23 -32.55
N SER A 90 29.66 8.62 -31.36
CA SER A 90 30.54 9.11 -30.29
C SER A 90 31.22 8.00 -29.49
N HIS A 91 30.56 6.83 -29.33
CA HIS A 91 31.02 5.74 -28.45
C HIS A 91 31.33 6.23 -27.03
N ALA A 92 30.50 7.13 -26.50
CA ALA A 92 30.74 7.79 -25.21
C ALA A 92 30.90 6.79 -24.06
N THR A 93 31.99 6.90 -23.31
CA THR A 93 32.25 6.06 -22.13
C THR A 93 31.60 6.64 -20.87
N GLU A 94 31.46 7.97 -20.81
CA GLU A 94 30.93 8.71 -19.65
C GLU A 94 29.54 9.29 -19.94
N VAL A 95 28.71 9.29 -18.91
CA VAL A 95 27.38 9.92 -18.90
C VAL A 95 27.29 10.83 -17.69
N TYR A 96 26.75 12.03 -17.87
CA TYR A 96 26.61 13.01 -16.82
C TYR A 96 25.13 13.35 -16.59
N VAL A 97 24.73 13.44 -15.32
CA VAL A 97 23.41 13.89 -14.90
C VAL A 97 23.53 15.14 -14.05
N LYS A 98 22.48 15.96 -14.03
CA LYS A 98 22.39 17.14 -13.19
C LYS A 98 21.00 17.22 -12.56
N GLY A 99 20.95 16.98 -11.25
CA GLY A 99 19.66 16.74 -10.58
C GLY A 99 19.03 15.45 -11.13
N GLU A 100 17.73 15.46 -11.39
CA GLU A 100 17.00 14.28 -11.87
C GLU A 100 16.97 14.14 -13.41
N THR A 101 17.94 14.74 -14.10
CA THR A 101 17.91 14.91 -15.56
C THR A 101 19.26 14.60 -16.20
N PHE A 102 19.23 13.96 -17.37
CA PHE A 102 20.40 13.77 -18.24
C PHE A 102 20.95 15.14 -18.68
N ASP A 103 22.26 15.31 -18.54
CA ASP A 103 22.97 16.53 -18.96
C ASP A 103 23.65 16.30 -20.32
N HIS A 104 24.68 15.44 -20.38
CA HIS A 104 25.38 15.11 -21.62
C HIS A 104 26.13 13.77 -21.51
N ALA A 105 26.70 13.32 -22.62
CA ALA A 105 27.60 12.16 -22.68
C ALA A 105 28.93 12.53 -23.33
N GLY A 106 30.00 11.83 -22.95
CA GLY A 106 31.36 12.11 -23.44
C GLY A 106 32.38 11.07 -22.98
N GLY A 107 33.58 11.54 -22.61
CA GLY A 107 34.68 10.67 -22.19
C GLY A 107 35.53 10.17 -23.36
N GLU A 108 36.43 9.22 -23.07
CA GLU A 108 37.24 8.58 -24.10
C GLU A 108 36.36 7.75 -25.04
N ARG A 109 36.71 7.70 -26.32
CA ARG A 109 35.96 6.95 -27.33
C ARG A 109 36.14 5.45 -27.08
N ALA A 110 35.07 4.74 -26.73
CA ALA A 110 35.11 3.29 -26.58
C ALA A 110 35.37 2.58 -27.94
N PRO A 111 35.94 1.37 -27.93
CA PRO A 111 36.16 0.59 -29.15
C PRO A 111 34.86 0.18 -29.86
N TYR A 112 33.73 0.18 -29.16
CA TYR A 112 32.40 -0.14 -29.70
C TYR A 112 31.36 0.91 -29.25
N PRO A 113 30.25 1.08 -29.99
CA PRO A 113 29.13 1.91 -29.55
C PRO A 113 28.62 1.51 -28.16
N THR A 114 28.35 2.49 -27.32
CA THR A 114 27.88 2.30 -25.94
C THR A 114 26.38 2.60 -25.82
N VAL A 115 25.72 2.06 -24.79
CA VAL A 115 24.26 2.22 -24.62
C VAL A 115 23.91 3.66 -24.19
N ARG A 116 22.89 4.26 -24.83
CA ARG A 116 22.40 5.60 -24.48
C ARG A 116 21.63 5.59 -23.16
N TYR A 117 21.87 6.58 -22.31
CA TYR A 117 21.21 6.73 -21.02
C TYR A 117 19.80 7.33 -21.14
N THR A 118 18.98 7.09 -20.12
CA THR A 118 17.62 7.63 -20.02
C THR A 118 17.60 9.15 -19.87
N GLY A 119 16.45 9.78 -20.14
CA GLY A 119 16.32 11.24 -20.17
C GLY A 119 16.18 11.90 -18.81
N THR A 120 15.30 11.37 -17.95
CA THR A 120 15.02 11.90 -16.60
C THR A 120 14.67 10.76 -15.65
N ARG A 121 14.63 11.06 -14.34
CA ARG A 121 14.13 10.14 -13.29
C ARG A 121 12.65 9.78 -13.49
N GLY A 122 11.82 10.77 -13.78
CA GLY A 122 10.38 10.62 -13.95
C GLY A 122 9.95 10.12 -15.33
N THR A 123 8.67 9.73 -15.46
CA THR A 123 8.09 9.30 -16.75
C THR A 123 7.66 10.46 -17.65
N ALA A 124 7.57 11.68 -17.09
CA ALA A 124 7.13 12.86 -17.82
C ALA A 124 8.05 13.13 -19.02
N ALA A 125 7.45 13.18 -20.22
CA ALA A 125 8.16 13.34 -21.48
C ALA A 125 7.37 14.24 -22.43
N THR A 126 8.00 15.29 -22.94
CA THR A 126 7.41 16.06 -24.04
C THR A 126 7.54 15.33 -25.37
N HIS A 127 8.52 14.42 -25.49
CA HIS A 127 8.76 13.62 -26.68
C HIS A 127 8.67 12.12 -26.37
N GLY A 128 7.71 11.44 -27.00
CA GLY A 128 7.50 10.00 -26.86
C GLY A 128 8.25 9.21 -27.92
N ARG A 129 8.63 7.96 -27.61
CA ARG A 129 9.28 7.09 -28.58
C ARG A 129 8.39 6.84 -29.83
N PRO A 130 8.97 6.78 -31.05
CA PRO A 130 8.23 6.41 -32.24
C PRO A 130 7.90 4.91 -32.25
N LYS A 131 7.11 4.46 -33.23
CA LYS A 131 6.96 3.02 -33.49
C LYS A 131 8.31 2.45 -33.93
N LEU A 132 8.59 1.19 -33.62
CA LEU A 132 9.90 0.58 -33.92
C LEU A 132 10.30 0.68 -35.40
N ALA A 133 9.35 0.53 -36.32
CA ALA A 133 9.63 0.65 -37.76
C ALA A 133 10.13 2.06 -38.15
N ASP A 134 9.65 3.09 -37.45
CA ASP A 134 9.92 4.51 -37.70
C ASP A 134 11.17 5.01 -36.96
N VAL A 135 11.75 4.21 -36.06
CA VAL A 135 13.02 4.54 -35.40
C VAL A 135 14.11 4.70 -36.47
N VAL A 136 14.81 5.83 -36.43
CA VAL A 136 15.92 6.14 -37.32
C VAL A 136 17.07 5.16 -37.06
N PRO A 137 17.54 4.39 -38.06
CA PRO A 137 18.68 3.49 -37.90
C PRO A 137 19.96 4.27 -37.58
N TYR A 138 20.73 3.80 -36.61
CA TYR A 138 21.98 4.40 -36.14
C TYR A 138 21.84 5.86 -35.67
N ASP A 139 20.70 6.19 -35.05
CA ASP A 139 20.37 7.54 -34.57
C ASP A 139 21.34 8.04 -33.49
N ASP A 140 22.28 8.90 -33.87
CA ASP A 140 23.27 9.56 -32.99
C ASP A 140 23.80 10.85 -33.62
N GLU A 141 22.88 11.74 -34.04
CA GLU A 141 23.26 13.08 -34.48
C GLU A 141 23.36 14.01 -33.26
N ASP A 142 24.56 14.55 -33.03
CA ASP A 142 24.89 15.47 -31.92
C ASP A 142 24.53 14.94 -30.51
N GLY A 143 24.39 13.63 -30.33
CA GLY A 143 24.00 12.99 -29.07
C GLY A 143 22.49 13.06 -28.76
N ASN A 144 21.68 13.56 -29.69
CA ASN A 144 20.22 13.64 -29.58
C ASN A 144 19.52 12.31 -29.95
N VAL A 145 18.21 12.24 -29.70
CA VAL A 145 17.31 11.19 -30.20
C VAL A 145 16.22 11.79 -31.07
N THR A 146 15.75 11.04 -32.07
CA THR A 146 14.66 11.45 -32.97
C THR A 146 13.32 10.87 -32.51
N PHE A 147 12.57 11.60 -31.68
CA PHE A 147 11.32 11.15 -31.03
C PHE A 147 10.10 12.00 -31.42
N CYS A 148 8.90 11.49 -31.18
CA CYS A 148 7.63 12.13 -31.52
C CYS A 148 7.26 13.22 -30.50
N ASN A 149 7.07 14.46 -30.95
CA ASN A 149 6.59 15.56 -30.11
C ASN A 149 5.12 15.35 -29.71
N ASN A 150 4.87 15.02 -28.44
CA ASN A 150 3.52 14.70 -27.96
C ASN A 150 2.63 15.93 -27.76
N ALA A 151 3.22 17.13 -27.75
CA ALA A 151 2.49 18.37 -27.54
C ALA A 151 1.87 18.94 -28.82
N LEU A 152 2.29 18.47 -29.99
CA LEU A 152 1.81 18.94 -31.29
C LEU A 152 0.78 17.98 -31.90
N PRO A 153 -0.21 18.50 -32.65
CA PRO A 153 -1.02 17.70 -33.55
C PRO A 153 -0.13 16.86 -34.49
N ASP A 154 -0.57 15.66 -34.85
CA ASP A 154 0.13 14.71 -35.74
C ASP A 154 1.46 14.13 -35.22
N ARG A 155 1.93 14.53 -34.03
CA ARG A 155 3.11 13.98 -33.33
C ARG A 155 4.36 13.87 -34.23
N PRO A 156 4.85 14.97 -34.83
CA PRO A 156 5.99 14.95 -35.72
C PRO A 156 7.25 14.41 -35.03
N MET A 157 8.14 13.76 -35.80
CA MET A 157 9.44 13.33 -35.31
C MET A 157 10.43 14.50 -35.32
N GLU A 158 11.08 14.73 -34.18
CA GLU A 158 12.04 15.80 -33.98
C GLU A 158 13.31 15.23 -33.34
N SER A 159 14.48 15.70 -33.79
CA SER A 159 15.75 15.45 -33.11
C SER A 159 15.81 16.33 -31.86
N VAL A 160 15.83 15.70 -30.68
CA VAL A 160 15.72 16.36 -29.39
C VAL A 160 16.75 15.87 -28.39
N HIS A 161 17.08 16.77 -27.45
CA HIS A 161 17.94 16.45 -26.33
C HIS A 161 17.31 15.33 -25.46
N PRO A 162 18.09 14.33 -24.99
CA PRO A 162 17.56 13.21 -24.20
C PRO A 162 16.75 13.62 -22.97
N SER A 163 17.06 14.75 -22.33
CA SER A 163 16.28 15.28 -21.19
C SER A 163 14.80 15.55 -21.47
N LYS A 164 14.36 15.55 -22.73
CA LYS A 164 12.95 15.77 -23.13
C LYS A 164 12.14 14.47 -23.23
N THR A 165 12.77 13.32 -23.03
CA THR A 165 12.19 12.02 -23.40
C THR A 165 11.66 11.23 -22.20
N GLY A 166 11.87 11.69 -20.97
CA GLY A 166 11.63 10.87 -19.78
C GLY A 166 12.35 9.52 -19.90
N ARG A 167 11.64 8.44 -19.57
CA ARG A 167 12.12 7.05 -19.63
C ARG A 167 11.97 6.36 -21.00
N ASN A 168 11.72 7.10 -22.08
CA ASN A 168 11.44 6.49 -23.39
C ASN A 168 12.65 5.84 -24.07
N ILE A 169 13.89 6.28 -23.78
CA ILE A 169 15.12 5.73 -24.36
C ILE A 169 15.36 4.28 -23.90
N GLU A 170 15.36 4.05 -22.60
CA GLU A 170 15.47 2.70 -22.02
C GLU A 170 14.29 1.81 -22.43
N SER A 171 13.08 2.37 -22.52
CA SER A 171 11.88 1.64 -22.96
C SER A 171 11.99 1.12 -24.40
N LEU A 172 12.56 1.92 -25.31
CA LEU A 172 12.84 1.49 -26.69
C LEU A 172 13.83 0.32 -26.71
N ASN A 173 14.92 0.42 -25.96
CA ASN A 173 15.90 -0.67 -25.86
C ASN A 173 15.29 -1.93 -25.26
N CYS A 174 14.42 -1.81 -24.25
CA CYS A 174 13.69 -2.96 -23.68
C CYS A 174 12.75 -3.64 -24.71
N GLU A 175 12.09 -2.88 -25.58
CA GLU A 175 11.27 -3.46 -26.67
C GLU A 175 12.13 -4.30 -27.62
N ILE A 176 13.28 -3.76 -28.04
CA ILE A 176 14.20 -4.43 -28.97
C ILE A 176 14.81 -5.69 -28.33
N LEU A 177 15.27 -5.59 -27.09
CA LEU A 177 15.75 -6.75 -26.32
C LEU A 177 14.65 -7.80 -26.13
N GLY A 178 13.39 -7.38 -25.95
CA GLY A 178 12.25 -8.28 -25.81
C GLY A 178 12.01 -9.12 -27.05
N ILE A 179 12.12 -8.50 -28.23
CA ILE A 179 12.05 -9.20 -29.53
C ILE A 179 13.21 -10.20 -29.65
N ALA A 180 14.43 -9.78 -29.29
CA ALA A 180 15.60 -10.65 -29.33
C ALA A 180 15.48 -11.84 -28.35
N ARG A 181 14.95 -11.63 -27.14
CA ARG A 181 14.67 -12.68 -26.15
C ARG A 181 13.69 -13.71 -26.70
N ASP A 182 12.61 -13.27 -27.32
CA ASP A 182 11.61 -14.17 -27.90
C ASP A 182 12.24 -15.01 -29.04
N ALA A 183 13.11 -14.42 -29.85
CA ALA A 183 13.89 -15.13 -30.85
C ALA A 183 14.87 -16.15 -30.24
N ALA A 184 15.59 -15.79 -29.17
CA ALA A 184 16.48 -16.73 -28.48
C ALA A 184 15.72 -17.95 -27.92
N PHE A 185 14.53 -17.72 -27.33
CA PHE A 185 13.65 -18.81 -26.88
C PHE A 185 13.19 -19.69 -28.05
N LEU A 186 12.76 -19.09 -29.17
CA LEU A 186 12.33 -19.84 -30.35
C LEU A 186 13.47 -20.65 -30.95
N TYR A 187 14.68 -20.09 -31.05
CA TYR A 187 15.87 -20.82 -31.44
C TYR A 187 16.11 -22.03 -30.53
N TRP A 188 16.09 -21.83 -29.21
CA TRP A 188 16.25 -22.92 -28.26
C TRP A 188 15.20 -24.02 -28.44
N MET A 189 13.95 -23.66 -28.77
CA MET A 189 12.87 -24.62 -28.99
C MET A 189 12.96 -25.36 -30.33
N THR A 190 13.27 -24.66 -31.42
CA THR A 190 13.14 -25.18 -32.81
C THR A 190 14.45 -25.48 -33.52
N ASP A 191 15.58 -25.03 -32.97
CA ASP A 191 16.91 -25.09 -33.57
C ASP A 191 17.03 -24.35 -34.92
N GLU A 192 16.06 -23.49 -35.27
CA GLU A 192 16.08 -22.67 -36.50
C GLU A 192 17.06 -21.48 -36.36
N GLU A 193 18.18 -21.52 -37.08
CA GLU A 193 19.30 -20.56 -36.97
C GLU A 193 18.92 -19.09 -37.26
N LYS A 194 17.87 -18.84 -38.04
CA LYS A 194 17.36 -17.48 -38.34
C LYS A 194 17.01 -16.70 -37.06
N PHE A 195 16.47 -17.39 -36.05
CA PHE A 195 16.15 -16.77 -34.77
C PHE A 195 17.40 -16.46 -33.94
N ALA A 196 18.41 -17.34 -33.98
CA ALA A 196 19.68 -17.10 -33.29
C ALA A 196 20.44 -15.90 -33.86
N LYS A 197 20.46 -15.74 -35.20
CA LYS A 197 21.11 -14.60 -35.86
C LYS A 197 20.51 -13.26 -35.45
N LEU A 198 19.17 -13.16 -35.45
CA LEU A 198 18.46 -11.97 -34.98
C LEU A 198 18.78 -11.66 -33.51
N ALA A 199 18.71 -12.68 -32.65
CA ALA A 199 18.95 -12.51 -31.22
C ALA A 199 20.41 -12.11 -30.91
N ALA A 200 21.38 -12.77 -31.55
CA ALA A 200 22.80 -12.55 -31.31
C ALA A 200 23.26 -11.15 -31.72
N GLY A 201 22.81 -10.63 -32.86
CA GLY A 201 23.19 -9.29 -33.32
C GLY A 201 22.74 -8.19 -32.35
N VAL A 202 21.52 -8.29 -31.81
CA VAL A 202 21.01 -7.35 -30.80
C VAL A 202 21.74 -7.52 -29.47
N PHE A 203 21.86 -8.76 -28.98
CA PHE A 203 22.47 -9.05 -27.68
C PHE A 203 23.94 -8.62 -27.63
N ASP A 204 24.75 -9.02 -28.62
CA ASP A 204 26.18 -8.69 -28.67
C ASP A 204 26.41 -7.17 -28.68
N THR A 205 25.65 -6.46 -29.53
CA THR A 205 25.74 -5.01 -29.66
C THR A 205 25.42 -4.31 -28.35
N TYR A 206 24.30 -4.68 -27.71
CA TYR A 206 23.85 -4.04 -26.48
C TYR A 206 24.78 -4.34 -25.31
N MET A 207 25.13 -5.61 -25.10
CA MET A 207 25.95 -6.05 -23.96
C MET A 207 27.39 -5.57 -24.05
N THR A 208 27.97 -5.57 -25.26
CA THR A 208 29.28 -4.96 -25.50
C THR A 208 29.23 -3.46 -25.18
N GLY A 209 28.16 -2.76 -25.56
CA GLY A 209 27.99 -1.34 -25.25
C GLY A 209 27.85 -1.04 -23.76
N ILE A 210 27.25 -1.94 -22.97
CA ILE A 210 27.21 -1.82 -21.51
C ILE A 210 28.59 -2.05 -20.90
N TYR A 211 29.31 -3.07 -21.38
CA TYR A 211 30.65 -3.39 -20.89
C TYR A 211 31.62 -2.20 -21.00
N TYR A 212 31.55 -1.42 -22.09
CA TYR A 212 32.45 -0.28 -22.32
C TYR A 212 31.99 1.04 -21.70
N ARG A 213 30.80 1.10 -21.11
CA ARG A 213 30.29 2.33 -20.48
C ARG A 213 30.52 2.34 -18.97
N ASN A 214 30.82 3.51 -18.42
CA ASN A 214 30.99 3.72 -16.99
C ASN A 214 29.67 4.09 -16.30
N VAL A 215 29.69 4.06 -14.96
CA VAL A 215 28.56 4.49 -14.14
C VAL A 215 28.35 6.00 -14.33
N PRO A 216 27.10 6.48 -14.51
CA PRO A 216 26.85 7.91 -14.66
C PRO A 216 27.37 8.75 -13.48
N ILE A 217 27.78 9.97 -13.79
CA ILE A 217 28.34 10.93 -12.83
C ILE A 217 27.31 12.03 -12.57
N ASP A 218 26.96 12.25 -11.31
CA ASP A 218 26.14 13.40 -10.89
C ASP A 218 27.02 14.64 -10.74
N LEU A 219 26.80 15.62 -11.62
CA LEU A 219 27.52 16.89 -11.64
C LEU A 219 27.21 17.76 -10.41
N ASN A 220 26.13 17.48 -9.68
CA ASN A 220 25.85 18.16 -8.41
C ASN A 220 26.61 17.53 -7.23
N HIS A 221 27.25 16.37 -7.41
CA HIS A 221 27.84 15.57 -6.34
C HIS A 221 26.84 15.29 -5.19
N GLY A 222 25.56 15.10 -5.53
CA GLY A 222 24.46 14.99 -4.58
C GLY A 222 23.94 13.57 -4.40
N HIS A 223 22.77 13.45 -3.79
CA HIS A 223 22.13 12.16 -3.51
C HIS A 223 21.85 11.34 -4.78
N GLN A 224 21.67 12.01 -5.93
CA GLN A 224 21.36 11.33 -7.19
C GLN A 224 22.48 10.37 -7.61
N GLN A 225 23.75 10.68 -7.33
CA GLN A 225 24.88 9.76 -7.56
C GLN A 225 24.67 8.39 -6.92
N THR A 226 23.96 8.35 -5.80
CA THR A 226 23.73 7.11 -5.05
C THR A 226 22.52 6.33 -5.55
N LEU A 227 21.80 6.84 -6.54
CA LEU A 227 20.62 6.20 -7.12
C LEU A 227 20.86 5.74 -8.57
N VAL A 228 21.86 6.31 -9.27
CA VAL A 228 22.08 6.10 -10.71
C VAL A 228 22.19 4.63 -11.10
N GLY A 229 21.33 4.24 -12.03
CA GLY A 229 21.48 3.01 -12.80
C GLY A 229 22.59 3.12 -13.83
N LEU A 230 22.94 2.00 -14.44
CA LEU A 230 23.60 2.02 -15.73
C LEU A 230 22.61 2.49 -16.79
N THR A 231 21.48 1.84 -17.06
CA THR A 231 20.64 2.17 -18.23
C THR A 231 19.47 3.09 -17.92
N SER A 232 19.03 3.06 -16.66
CA SER A 232 17.95 3.86 -16.12
C SER A 232 18.47 4.87 -15.10
N PHE A 233 17.64 5.86 -14.77
CA PHE A 233 18.02 6.85 -13.78
C PHE A 233 18.16 6.22 -12.39
N GLU A 234 17.27 5.30 -12.02
CA GLU A 234 17.31 4.63 -10.73
C GLU A 234 17.69 3.16 -10.92
N VAL A 235 18.52 2.62 -10.04
CA VAL A 235 18.92 1.19 -10.06
C VAL A 235 17.73 0.22 -9.97
N ILE A 236 16.59 0.67 -9.47
CA ILE A 236 15.34 -0.11 -9.40
C ILE A 236 14.59 -0.22 -10.75
N HIS A 237 15.12 0.42 -11.78
CA HIS A 237 14.53 0.51 -13.12
C HIS A 237 15.40 -0.13 -14.20
N GLU A 238 16.36 -0.98 -13.82
CA GLU A 238 17.20 -1.76 -14.74
C GLU A 238 16.42 -2.90 -15.41
N ASP A 239 15.21 -2.61 -15.90
CA ASP A 239 14.27 -3.54 -16.52
C ASP A 239 14.91 -4.34 -17.67
N ALA A 240 15.90 -3.76 -18.34
CA ALA A 240 16.69 -4.43 -19.37
C ALA A 240 17.36 -5.73 -18.87
N LEU A 241 17.77 -5.81 -17.60
CA LEU A 241 18.36 -7.03 -17.02
C LEU A 241 17.36 -8.20 -16.99
N HIS A 242 16.09 -7.94 -16.67
CA HIS A 242 15.03 -8.96 -16.70
C HIS A 242 14.81 -9.56 -18.10
N ILE A 243 15.26 -8.88 -19.15
CA ILE A 243 15.14 -9.30 -20.54
C ILE A 243 16.45 -9.91 -21.04
N ALA A 244 17.58 -9.25 -20.77
CA ALA A 244 18.91 -9.64 -21.22
C ALA A 244 19.36 -10.98 -20.61
N VAL A 245 19.00 -11.26 -19.36
CA VAL A 245 19.33 -12.54 -18.71
C VAL A 245 18.71 -13.76 -19.43
N PRO A 246 17.38 -13.86 -19.60
CA PRO A 246 16.81 -15.00 -20.33
C PRO A 246 17.21 -15.01 -21.81
N LEU A 247 17.43 -13.85 -22.44
CA LEU A 247 17.98 -13.76 -23.80
C LEU A 247 19.36 -14.44 -23.89
N TYR A 248 20.30 -14.06 -23.02
CA TYR A 248 21.62 -14.70 -22.95
C TYR A 248 21.52 -16.19 -22.64
N ASP A 249 20.70 -16.56 -21.66
CA ASP A 249 20.58 -17.93 -21.16
C ASP A 249 20.10 -18.91 -22.24
N PHE A 250 19.07 -18.55 -23.01
CA PHE A 250 18.61 -19.38 -24.14
C PHE A 250 19.59 -19.38 -25.31
N LEU A 251 20.35 -18.29 -25.52
CA LEU A 251 21.28 -18.14 -26.64
C LEU A 251 22.71 -18.62 -26.33
N TYR A 252 23.01 -18.96 -25.07
CA TYR A 252 24.37 -19.18 -24.56
C TYR A 252 25.22 -20.08 -25.44
N ASN A 253 24.71 -21.26 -25.83
CA ASN A 253 25.47 -22.22 -26.62
C ASN A 253 25.81 -21.68 -28.03
N TYR A 254 24.91 -20.89 -28.62
CA TYR A 254 25.16 -20.23 -29.89
C TYR A 254 26.22 -19.13 -29.73
N LEU A 255 26.15 -18.32 -28.66
CA LEU A 255 27.15 -17.29 -28.36
C LEU A 255 28.52 -17.90 -28.10
N LYS A 256 28.60 -18.98 -27.32
CA LYS A 256 29.86 -19.67 -27.03
C LYS A 256 30.52 -20.23 -28.29
N ALA A 257 29.73 -20.70 -29.25
CA ALA A 257 30.24 -21.24 -30.51
C ALA A 257 30.66 -20.16 -31.51
N ASN A 258 29.95 -19.02 -31.57
CA ASN A 258 30.12 -18.02 -32.62
C ASN A 258 30.81 -16.71 -32.15
N TYR A 259 30.81 -16.45 -30.85
CA TYR A 259 31.38 -15.26 -30.19
C TYR A 259 32.24 -15.63 -28.96
N PRO A 260 33.15 -16.63 -29.03
CA PRO A 260 33.89 -17.11 -27.85
C PRO A 260 34.69 -16.00 -27.16
N ASP A 261 35.30 -15.09 -27.93
CA ASP A 261 36.12 -13.98 -27.40
C ASP A 261 35.29 -12.89 -26.70
N LYS A 262 33.94 -12.93 -26.83
CA LYS A 262 33.02 -11.97 -26.21
C LYS A 262 32.40 -12.50 -24.92
N MET A 263 32.58 -13.77 -24.58
CA MET A 263 31.96 -14.37 -23.39
C MET A 263 32.39 -13.66 -22.10
N GLU A 264 33.65 -13.26 -21.99
CA GLU A 264 34.15 -12.47 -20.84
C GLU A 264 33.54 -11.05 -20.81
N ILE A 265 33.32 -10.44 -21.97
CA ILE A 265 32.67 -9.12 -22.09
C ILE A 265 31.22 -9.20 -21.60
N TYR A 266 30.48 -10.25 -21.99
CA TYR A 266 29.09 -10.43 -21.56
C TYR A 266 28.99 -10.65 -20.05
N ALA A 267 29.84 -11.51 -19.48
CA ALA A 267 29.92 -11.71 -18.04
C ALA A 267 30.31 -10.40 -17.32
N GLY A 268 31.30 -9.66 -17.82
CA GLY A 268 31.74 -8.39 -17.26
C GLY A 268 30.63 -7.32 -17.27
N ALA A 269 29.80 -7.27 -18.32
CA ALA A 269 28.66 -6.36 -18.38
C ALA A 269 27.60 -6.69 -17.31
N PHE A 270 27.24 -7.97 -17.15
CA PHE A 270 26.33 -8.40 -16.08
C PHE A 270 26.88 -8.09 -14.68
N LYS A 271 28.16 -8.37 -14.44
CA LYS A 271 28.83 -8.05 -13.17
C LYS A 271 28.85 -6.55 -12.89
N LYS A 272 29.12 -5.72 -13.90
CA LYS A 272 29.12 -4.26 -13.78
C LYS A 272 27.74 -3.73 -13.36
N TRP A 273 26.67 -4.26 -13.95
CA TRP A 273 25.31 -3.95 -13.51
C TRP A 273 25.08 -4.33 -12.05
N ALA A 274 25.35 -5.58 -11.68
CA ALA A 274 25.12 -6.04 -10.31
C ALA A 274 25.96 -5.27 -9.29
N ASP A 275 27.22 -4.98 -9.59
CA ASP A 275 28.10 -4.19 -8.73
C ASP A 275 27.59 -2.73 -8.60
N ASN A 276 27.09 -2.11 -9.67
CA ASN A 276 26.47 -0.79 -9.60
C ASN A 276 25.21 -0.80 -8.72
N ILE A 277 24.36 -1.81 -8.87
CA ILE A 277 23.13 -1.98 -8.09
C ILE A 277 23.45 -2.27 -6.61
N ILE A 278 24.55 -2.95 -6.31
CA ILE A 278 25.02 -3.16 -4.93
C ILE A 278 25.56 -1.87 -4.30
N ALA A 279 26.22 -1.04 -5.11
CA ALA A 279 26.87 0.20 -4.68
C ALA A 279 25.88 1.36 -4.51
N ASN A 280 24.74 1.32 -5.20
CA ASN A 280 23.71 2.37 -5.26
C ASN A 280 22.35 1.84 -4.76
N GLY A 281 21.39 2.73 -4.54
CA GLY A 281 20.02 2.41 -4.15
C GLY A 281 19.65 2.75 -2.71
N VAL A 282 18.55 2.16 -2.24
CA VAL A 282 18.01 2.38 -0.89
C VAL A 282 17.80 1.04 -0.19
N PRO A 283 18.44 0.80 0.97
CA PRO A 283 18.51 -0.54 1.55
C PRO A 283 17.32 -0.94 2.42
N HIS A 284 16.48 0.01 2.85
CA HIS A 284 15.55 -0.18 3.97
C HIS A 284 14.08 0.02 3.58
N ASN A 285 13.76 -0.12 2.29
CA ASN A 285 12.40 -0.04 1.76
C ASN A 285 12.27 -0.97 0.53
N ASN A 286 11.14 -0.89 -0.17
CA ASN A 286 10.84 -1.64 -1.39
C ASN A 286 11.96 -1.62 -2.46
N TRP A 287 12.80 -0.57 -2.53
CA TRP A 287 13.91 -0.53 -3.48
C TRP A 287 14.87 -1.69 -3.33
N ASN A 288 15.14 -2.10 -2.10
CA ASN A 288 16.07 -3.18 -1.80
C ASN A 288 15.65 -4.48 -2.50
N LEU A 289 14.35 -4.83 -2.50
CA LEU A 289 13.87 -6.04 -3.17
C LEU A 289 13.95 -5.93 -4.68
N LEU A 290 13.60 -4.77 -5.24
CA LEU A 290 13.73 -4.52 -6.67
C LEU A 290 15.20 -4.67 -7.12
N GLN A 291 16.14 -4.09 -6.37
CA GLN A 291 17.58 -4.24 -6.57
C GLN A 291 18.03 -5.70 -6.43
N ALA A 292 17.61 -6.39 -5.36
CA ALA A 292 17.94 -7.79 -5.12
C ALA A 292 17.48 -8.68 -6.27
N ARG A 293 16.33 -8.40 -6.90
CA ARG A 293 15.83 -9.17 -8.05
C ARG A 293 16.78 -9.08 -9.25
N PHE A 294 17.36 -7.90 -9.50
CA PHE A 294 18.35 -7.73 -10.56
C PHE A 294 19.67 -8.44 -10.25
N ILE A 295 20.18 -8.29 -9.02
CA ILE A 295 21.40 -8.97 -8.57
C ILE A 295 21.22 -10.50 -8.65
N MET A 296 20.06 -11.00 -8.24
CA MET A 296 19.74 -12.41 -8.29
C MET A 296 19.71 -12.96 -9.72
N ASN A 297 19.16 -12.22 -10.68
CA ASN A 297 19.19 -12.64 -12.09
C ASN A 297 20.61 -12.75 -12.65
N VAL A 298 21.50 -11.83 -12.28
CA VAL A 298 22.92 -11.90 -12.63
C VAL A 298 23.57 -13.13 -11.96
N GLY A 299 23.29 -13.35 -10.68
CA GLY A 299 23.75 -14.52 -9.95
C GLY A 299 23.32 -15.84 -10.62
N LEU A 300 22.05 -15.98 -11.00
CA LEU A 300 21.53 -17.19 -11.61
C LEU A 300 22.14 -17.52 -12.98
N VAL A 301 22.60 -16.51 -13.73
CA VAL A 301 23.05 -16.70 -15.12
C VAL A 301 24.57 -16.80 -15.28
N LEU A 302 25.36 -16.21 -14.38
CA LEU A 302 26.82 -16.31 -14.45
C LEU A 302 27.29 -17.74 -14.14
N GLU A 303 28.46 -18.12 -14.64
CA GLU A 303 29.20 -19.31 -14.19
C GLU A 303 29.66 -19.24 -12.71
N ASP A 304 30.24 -20.33 -12.21
CA ASP A 304 30.76 -20.46 -10.84
C ASP A 304 31.92 -19.47 -10.58
N ASN A 305 32.14 -19.06 -9.33
CA ASN A 305 33.20 -18.13 -8.91
C ASN A 305 34.58 -18.49 -9.49
N LYS A 306 34.90 -19.79 -9.53
CA LYS A 306 36.19 -20.30 -10.01
C LYS A 306 36.47 -20.04 -11.50
N GLU A 307 35.42 -19.77 -12.28
CA GLU A 307 35.52 -19.49 -13.72
C GLU A 307 35.93 -18.03 -13.99
N TYR A 308 36.04 -17.20 -12.95
CA TYR A 308 36.37 -15.78 -13.09
C TYR A 308 37.54 -15.36 -12.19
N ALA A 309 38.44 -14.54 -12.74
CA ALA A 309 39.63 -14.06 -12.03
C ALA A 309 39.34 -13.18 -10.81
N ASP A 310 38.20 -12.48 -10.81
CA ASP A 310 37.73 -11.66 -9.68
C ASP A 310 37.06 -12.47 -8.57
N GLY A 311 36.85 -13.78 -8.77
CA GLY A 311 36.11 -14.65 -7.86
C GLY A 311 34.63 -14.30 -7.72
N LYS A 312 34.08 -13.44 -8.59
CA LYS A 312 32.67 -12.99 -8.56
C LYS A 312 31.84 -13.71 -9.63
N GLY A 313 31.51 -14.96 -9.38
CA GLY A 313 30.54 -15.74 -10.16
C GLY A 313 29.18 -15.79 -9.48
N ARG A 314 28.38 -16.80 -9.80
CA ARG A 314 27.02 -16.97 -9.26
C ARG A 314 26.97 -17.00 -7.74
N GLU A 315 27.91 -17.70 -7.09
CA GLU A 315 27.93 -17.88 -5.64
C GLU A 315 28.05 -16.52 -4.96
N TYR A 316 28.91 -15.63 -5.48
CA TYR A 316 29.09 -14.29 -4.93
C TYR A 316 27.80 -13.47 -4.93
N TYR A 317 27.09 -13.40 -6.06
CA TYR A 317 25.90 -12.53 -6.18
C TYR A 317 24.65 -13.13 -5.52
N ILE A 318 24.47 -14.46 -5.57
CA ILE A 318 23.38 -15.14 -4.86
C ILE A 318 23.58 -15.00 -3.34
N ASP A 319 24.80 -15.24 -2.84
CA ASP A 319 25.14 -15.01 -1.43
C ASP A 319 24.95 -13.55 -1.01
N TYR A 320 25.20 -12.61 -1.93
CA TYR A 320 24.96 -11.20 -1.65
C TYR A 320 23.50 -10.91 -1.34
N VAL A 321 22.58 -11.44 -2.14
CA VAL A 321 21.13 -11.28 -1.94
C VAL A 321 20.67 -11.98 -0.65
N MET A 322 21.21 -13.16 -0.35
CA MET A 322 20.75 -13.98 0.78
C MET A 322 21.33 -13.54 2.11
N ASN A 323 22.62 -13.22 2.16
CA ASN A 323 23.38 -13.19 3.41
C ASN A 323 24.24 -11.94 3.61
N ARG A 324 24.61 -11.21 2.54
CA ARG A 324 25.47 -10.02 2.67
C ARG A 324 24.66 -8.74 2.73
N SER A 325 25.22 -7.73 3.36
CA SER A 325 24.62 -6.40 3.43
C SER A 325 25.66 -5.31 3.26
N SER A 326 25.39 -4.34 2.38
CA SER A 326 26.09 -3.04 2.32
C SER A 326 25.19 -1.93 2.86
N ILE A 327 25.72 -0.71 2.82
CA ILE A 327 24.93 0.50 3.12
C ILE A 327 23.80 0.75 2.10
N ARG A 328 23.84 0.14 0.90
CA ARG A 328 22.83 0.36 -0.16
C ARG A 328 22.02 -0.88 -0.55
N GLN A 329 22.47 -2.07 -0.16
CA GLN A 329 21.78 -3.34 -0.44
C GLN A 329 21.87 -4.24 0.79
N TRP A 330 20.77 -4.43 1.51
CA TRP A 330 20.70 -5.46 2.57
C TRP A 330 20.32 -6.82 2.00
N SER A 331 20.64 -7.87 2.76
CA SER A 331 20.16 -9.20 2.48
C SER A 331 18.66 -9.31 2.71
N LEU A 332 18.03 -10.29 2.07
CA LEU A 332 16.59 -10.58 2.22
C LEU A 332 16.19 -10.77 3.70
N THR A 333 17.00 -11.49 4.47
CA THR A 333 16.76 -11.75 5.90
C THR A 333 16.82 -10.46 6.71
N ARG A 334 17.88 -9.66 6.56
CA ARG A 334 18.01 -8.38 7.28
C ARG A 334 16.87 -7.43 6.94
N LEU A 335 16.46 -7.37 5.68
CA LEU A 335 15.35 -6.52 5.25
C LEU A 335 14.02 -6.97 5.87
N ALA A 336 13.76 -8.27 5.93
CA ALA A 336 12.54 -8.81 6.52
C ALA A 336 12.49 -8.55 8.03
N ASP A 337 13.60 -8.77 8.73
CA ASP A 337 13.73 -8.52 10.17
C ASP A 337 13.55 -7.03 10.52
N TYR A 338 13.96 -6.14 9.62
CA TYR A 338 13.77 -4.69 9.80
C TYR A 338 12.33 -4.26 9.54
N GLY A 339 11.73 -4.73 8.44
CA GLY A 339 10.49 -4.13 7.94
C GLY A 339 9.20 -4.87 8.31
N PHE A 340 9.22 -6.18 8.59
CA PHE A 340 8.02 -6.87 9.06
C PHE A 340 7.91 -6.83 10.58
N ASP A 341 6.76 -6.40 11.09
CA ASP A 341 6.46 -6.60 12.50
C ASP A 341 6.21 -8.08 12.78
N ILE A 342 6.95 -8.64 13.74
CA ILE A 342 6.92 -10.07 14.03
C ILE A 342 5.56 -10.55 14.55
N ASN A 343 4.80 -9.66 15.20
CA ASN A 343 3.51 -9.99 15.84
C ASN A 343 2.35 -9.93 14.86
N THR A 344 2.36 -9.00 13.92
CA THR A 344 1.27 -8.74 12.97
C THR A 344 1.59 -9.27 11.58
N GLY A 345 2.87 -9.28 11.18
CA GLY A 345 3.30 -9.58 9.80
C GLY A 345 3.15 -8.40 8.84
N ILE A 346 2.84 -7.20 9.34
CA ILE A 346 2.69 -5.99 8.52
C ILE A 346 4.05 -5.42 8.15
N TRP A 347 4.22 -5.06 6.88
CA TRP A 347 5.41 -4.37 6.37
C TRP A 347 5.41 -2.89 6.77
N ALA A 348 6.58 -2.32 7.05
CA ALA A 348 6.81 -0.94 7.52
C ALA A 348 6.61 0.16 6.46
N GLU A 349 5.65 -0.01 5.55
CA GLU A 349 5.21 0.98 4.56
C GLU A 349 3.69 0.96 4.40
N CYS A 350 3.14 1.97 3.74
CA CYS A 350 1.71 2.06 3.48
C CYS A 350 1.16 0.86 2.65
N PRO A 351 -0.15 0.59 2.64
CA PRO A 351 -0.73 -0.66 2.12
C PRO A 351 -0.40 -0.94 0.64
N GLY A 352 -0.33 0.12 -0.17
CA GLY A 352 0.06 0.00 -1.58
C GLY A 352 1.45 -0.59 -1.74
N TYR A 353 2.44 -0.02 -1.03
CA TYR A 353 3.83 -0.48 -1.09
C TYR A 353 4.08 -1.78 -0.32
N SER A 354 3.40 -1.99 0.79
CA SER A 354 3.36 -3.28 1.52
C SER A 354 2.98 -4.43 0.60
N SER A 355 1.95 -4.24 -0.24
CA SER A 355 1.52 -5.25 -1.22
C SER A 355 2.59 -5.54 -2.27
N VAL A 356 3.36 -4.55 -2.71
CA VAL A 356 4.48 -4.71 -3.65
C VAL A 356 5.60 -5.54 -3.01
N VAL A 357 5.99 -5.19 -1.78
CA VAL A 357 7.07 -5.87 -1.04
C VAL A 357 6.72 -7.33 -0.77
N ILE A 358 5.51 -7.61 -0.29
CA ILE A 358 5.04 -8.98 -0.05
C ILE A 358 5.03 -9.78 -1.36
N ASN A 359 4.64 -9.15 -2.48
CA ASN A 359 4.68 -9.79 -3.79
C ASN A 359 6.11 -10.12 -4.24
N ASP A 360 7.07 -9.23 -4.02
CA ASP A 360 8.48 -9.47 -4.37
C ASP A 360 9.11 -10.58 -3.52
N TYR A 361 8.87 -10.60 -2.20
CA TYR A 361 9.27 -11.73 -1.37
C TYR A 361 8.63 -13.05 -1.82
N ALA A 362 7.34 -13.04 -2.17
CA ALA A 362 6.67 -14.24 -2.66
C ALA A 362 7.22 -14.72 -4.01
N ASN A 363 7.66 -13.80 -4.87
CA ASN A 363 8.37 -14.15 -6.11
C ASN A 363 9.76 -14.76 -5.81
N PHE A 364 10.50 -14.23 -4.82
CA PHE A 364 11.74 -14.86 -4.36
C PHE A 364 11.50 -16.26 -3.81
N VAL A 365 10.44 -16.49 -3.04
CA VAL A 365 10.08 -17.83 -2.55
C VAL A 365 9.96 -18.81 -3.73
N ASN A 366 9.22 -18.43 -4.78
CA ASN A 366 9.09 -19.27 -5.97
C ASN A 366 10.43 -19.45 -6.71
N GLN A 367 11.22 -18.39 -6.87
CA GLN A 367 12.53 -18.45 -7.53
C GLN A 367 13.51 -19.38 -6.78
N PHE A 368 13.47 -19.39 -5.45
CA PHE A 368 14.31 -20.28 -4.64
C PHE A 368 13.88 -21.74 -4.78
N ASP A 369 12.58 -22.03 -4.80
CA ASP A 369 12.08 -23.38 -5.06
C ASP A 369 12.50 -23.87 -6.46
N THR A 370 12.37 -23.03 -7.49
CA THR A 370 12.64 -23.43 -8.88
C THR A 370 14.12 -23.52 -9.20
N ASN A 371 14.92 -22.54 -8.78
CA ASN A 371 16.32 -22.41 -9.20
C ASN A 371 17.31 -23.00 -8.20
N LEU A 372 17.01 -22.90 -6.91
CA LEU A 372 17.93 -23.29 -5.84
C LEU A 372 17.49 -24.54 -5.08
N GLN A 373 16.27 -25.05 -5.33
CA GLN A 373 15.68 -26.19 -4.63
C GLN A 373 15.67 -25.97 -3.10
N TYR A 374 15.31 -24.76 -2.68
CA TYR A 374 15.37 -24.32 -1.29
C TYR A 374 14.05 -23.68 -0.84
N ASP A 375 13.46 -24.21 0.23
CA ASP A 375 12.24 -23.66 0.82
C ASP A 375 12.53 -22.39 1.64
N LEU A 376 12.47 -21.23 0.97
CA LEU A 376 12.74 -19.94 1.62
C LEU A 376 11.74 -19.63 2.75
N VAL A 377 10.49 -20.10 2.65
CA VAL A 377 9.48 -19.89 3.72
C VAL A 377 9.86 -20.63 4.99
N LYS A 378 10.56 -21.77 4.89
CA LYS A 378 11.08 -22.47 6.06
C LYS A 378 12.20 -21.68 6.75
N ALA A 379 13.04 -21.01 5.98
CA ALA A 379 14.11 -20.17 6.51
C ALA A 379 13.60 -18.83 7.07
N MET A 380 12.52 -18.30 6.47
CA MET A 380 11.91 -17.01 6.83
C MET A 380 10.40 -17.17 7.07
N PRO A 381 9.97 -17.73 8.22
CA PRO A 381 8.56 -18.01 8.50
C PRO A 381 7.65 -16.78 8.47
N VAL A 382 8.21 -15.58 8.71
CA VAL A 382 7.49 -14.30 8.62
C VAL A 382 6.85 -14.08 7.25
N LEU A 383 7.41 -14.65 6.17
CA LEU A 383 6.87 -14.49 4.81
C LEU A 383 5.47 -15.10 4.67
N SER A 384 5.25 -16.30 5.20
CA SER A 384 3.91 -16.92 5.15
C SER A 384 2.92 -16.17 6.02
N LYS A 385 3.36 -15.64 7.17
CA LYS A 385 2.53 -14.81 8.05
C LYS A 385 2.15 -13.49 7.38
N ALA A 386 3.11 -12.78 6.81
CA ALA A 386 2.88 -11.51 6.11
C ALA A 386 1.86 -11.68 4.98
N VAL A 387 1.99 -12.73 4.16
CA VAL A 387 1.00 -13.05 3.12
C VAL A 387 -0.38 -13.33 3.73
N ALA A 388 -0.46 -14.12 4.80
CA ALA A 388 -1.72 -14.44 5.47
C ALA A 388 -2.41 -13.24 6.14
N THR A 389 -1.66 -12.22 6.55
CA THR A 389 -2.18 -10.99 7.19
C THR A 389 -2.72 -9.98 6.17
N THR A 390 -2.32 -10.01 4.90
CA THR A 390 -2.76 -9.03 3.88
C THR A 390 -4.27 -8.76 3.81
N PRO A 391 -5.19 -9.72 4.07
CA PRO A 391 -6.63 -9.42 4.09
C PRO A 391 -7.05 -8.43 5.20
N GLN A 392 -6.23 -8.21 6.24
CA GLN A 392 -6.51 -7.20 7.27
C GLN A 392 -6.59 -5.78 6.70
N TYR A 393 -6.00 -5.49 5.54
CA TYR A 393 -6.15 -4.19 4.87
C TYR A 393 -7.53 -3.98 4.24
N LEU A 394 -8.38 -5.01 4.16
CA LEU A 394 -9.58 -4.94 3.36
C LEU A 394 -10.73 -4.20 4.04
N PHE A 395 -11.32 -3.29 3.29
CA PHE A 395 -12.70 -2.82 3.49
C PHE A 395 -13.71 -3.92 3.10
N PRO A 396 -14.99 -3.83 3.53
CA PRO A 396 -16.02 -4.81 3.17
C PRO A 396 -16.27 -4.98 1.66
N ASN A 397 -15.89 -4.02 0.81
CA ASN A 397 -15.89 -4.17 -0.66
C ASN A 397 -14.65 -4.90 -1.21
N ARG A 398 -13.77 -5.41 -0.34
CA ARG A 398 -12.53 -6.13 -0.68
C ARG A 398 -11.45 -5.26 -1.34
N MET A 399 -11.52 -3.95 -1.20
CA MET A 399 -10.42 -3.04 -1.54
C MET A 399 -9.56 -2.74 -0.32
N ILE A 400 -8.27 -2.50 -0.53
CA ILE A 400 -7.33 -2.14 0.55
C ILE A 400 -7.58 -0.71 1.07
N CYS A 401 -7.21 -0.42 2.32
CA CYS A 401 -7.15 0.93 2.88
C CYS A 401 -6.21 1.85 2.08
N GLY A 402 -6.46 3.17 2.13
CA GLY A 402 -5.84 4.16 1.24
C GLY A 402 -4.79 5.08 1.87
N PHE A 403 -4.40 4.87 3.12
CA PHE A 403 -3.43 5.76 3.77
C PHE A 403 -2.04 5.77 3.11
N GLY A 404 -1.32 6.89 3.29
CA GLY A 404 0.01 7.13 2.73
C GLY A 404 0.01 7.16 1.21
N ASP A 405 1.13 6.78 0.59
CA ASP A 405 1.28 6.77 -0.87
C ASP A 405 0.52 5.61 -1.57
N THR A 406 -0.76 5.44 -1.27
CA THR A 406 -1.57 4.31 -1.74
C THR A 406 -2.61 4.73 -2.79
N HIS A 407 -2.77 3.91 -3.82
CA HIS A 407 -3.96 3.90 -4.68
C HIS A 407 -4.80 2.66 -4.37
N PRO A 408 -5.91 2.78 -3.61
CA PRO A 408 -6.77 1.65 -3.28
C PRO A 408 -7.28 0.88 -4.49
N GLY A 409 -7.17 -0.44 -4.41
CA GLY A 409 -7.73 -1.39 -5.36
C GLY A 409 -7.99 -2.73 -4.70
N TYR A 410 -8.42 -3.71 -5.49
CA TYR A 410 -8.53 -5.09 -5.02
C TYR A 410 -7.15 -5.65 -4.68
N LEU A 411 -7.11 -6.46 -3.62
CA LEU A 411 -5.87 -7.09 -3.17
C LEU A 411 -5.26 -7.96 -4.28
N SER A 412 -3.96 -7.79 -4.53
CA SER A 412 -3.24 -8.66 -5.46
C SER A 412 -3.31 -10.12 -4.99
N THR A 413 -3.46 -11.04 -5.94
CA THR A 413 -3.57 -12.47 -5.61
C THR A 413 -2.33 -13.28 -5.95
N ASN A 414 -1.33 -12.65 -6.57
CA ASN A 414 -0.12 -13.33 -7.02
C ASN A 414 0.68 -13.94 -5.86
N PHE A 415 0.82 -13.23 -4.73
CA PHE A 415 1.54 -13.80 -3.58
C PHE A 415 0.83 -15.01 -2.95
N PHE A 416 -0.50 -15.13 -3.04
CA PHE A 416 -1.21 -16.36 -2.64
C PHE A 416 -0.89 -17.51 -3.59
N ILE A 417 -0.88 -17.24 -4.90
CA ILE A 417 -0.48 -18.21 -5.93
C ILE A 417 0.93 -18.72 -5.65
N ARG A 418 1.88 -17.82 -5.34
CA ARG A 418 3.27 -18.18 -5.00
C ARG A 418 3.36 -19.03 -3.72
N MET A 419 2.57 -18.73 -2.68
CA MET A 419 2.51 -19.56 -1.48
C MET A 419 1.92 -20.95 -1.76
N ILE A 420 0.95 -21.08 -2.67
CA ILE A 420 0.41 -22.37 -3.10
C ILE A 420 1.48 -23.16 -3.87
N GLN A 421 2.20 -22.52 -4.81
CA GLN A 421 3.29 -23.15 -5.56
C GLN A 421 4.39 -23.68 -4.63
N ASN A 422 4.82 -22.85 -3.67
CA ASN A 422 5.78 -23.25 -2.66
C ASN A 422 5.28 -24.41 -1.78
N ALA A 423 3.99 -24.41 -1.44
CA ALA A 423 3.39 -25.51 -0.70
C ALA A 423 3.38 -26.82 -1.51
N GLN A 424 3.07 -26.75 -2.81
CA GLN A 424 3.08 -27.90 -3.71
C GLN A 424 4.50 -28.44 -3.94
N ALA A 425 5.48 -27.56 -4.13
CA ALA A 425 6.89 -27.94 -4.31
C ALA A 425 7.48 -28.66 -3.09
N ASN A 426 7.05 -28.27 -1.88
CA ASN A 426 7.60 -28.75 -0.61
C ASN A 426 6.64 -29.67 0.17
N GLY A 427 5.49 -30.07 -0.38
CA GLY A 427 4.54 -30.99 0.25
C GLY A 427 3.77 -30.43 1.47
N LYS A 428 3.60 -29.11 1.57
CA LYS A 428 2.98 -28.41 2.72
C LYS A 428 1.45 -28.32 2.58
N LYS A 429 0.74 -29.41 2.86
CA LYS A 429 -0.72 -29.53 2.64
C LYS A 429 -1.58 -28.49 3.36
N GLU A 430 -1.24 -28.12 4.59
CA GLU A 430 -2.00 -27.11 5.36
C GLU A 430 -1.89 -25.73 4.72
N GLN A 431 -0.68 -25.34 4.32
CA GLN A 431 -0.41 -24.09 3.60
C GLN A 431 -1.14 -24.06 2.25
N GLU A 432 -1.10 -25.15 1.47
CA GLU A 432 -1.84 -25.27 0.20
C GLU A 432 -3.35 -25.08 0.43
N ASN A 433 -3.93 -25.76 1.42
CA ASN A 433 -5.36 -25.68 1.73
C ASN A 433 -5.76 -24.26 2.14
N TYR A 434 -5.01 -23.62 3.04
CA TYR A 434 -5.28 -22.28 3.52
C TYR A 434 -5.27 -21.25 2.38
N PHE A 435 -4.18 -21.18 1.63
CA PHE A 435 -4.06 -20.18 0.56
C PHE A 435 -4.94 -20.49 -0.64
N THR A 436 -5.26 -21.76 -0.92
CA THR A 436 -6.27 -22.11 -1.94
C THR A 436 -7.66 -21.64 -1.53
N ALA A 437 -8.06 -21.84 -0.27
CA ALA A 437 -9.36 -21.38 0.24
C ALA A 437 -9.47 -19.84 0.20
N LEU A 438 -8.40 -19.12 0.58
CA LEU A 438 -8.32 -17.67 0.52
C LEU A 438 -8.35 -17.14 -0.92
N LEU A 439 -7.57 -17.74 -1.83
CA LEU A 439 -7.56 -17.34 -3.24
C LEU A 439 -8.96 -17.48 -3.87
N LYS A 440 -9.63 -18.60 -3.62
CA LYS A 440 -11.01 -18.83 -4.07
C LYS A 440 -12.02 -17.89 -3.39
N CYS A 441 -11.78 -17.51 -2.14
CA CYS A 441 -12.61 -16.51 -1.44
C CYS A 441 -12.57 -15.16 -2.15
N LEU A 442 -11.36 -14.69 -2.50
CA LEU A 442 -11.15 -13.38 -3.14
C LEU A 442 -11.57 -13.38 -4.61
N ASN A 443 -11.38 -14.50 -5.32
CA ASN A 443 -11.74 -14.68 -6.72
C ASN A 443 -12.67 -15.91 -6.88
N PRO A 444 -14.00 -15.76 -6.71
CA PRO A 444 -14.93 -16.88 -6.74
C PRO A 444 -15.04 -17.57 -8.11
N ASP A 445 -14.60 -16.94 -9.20
CA ASP A 445 -14.59 -17.51 -10.55
C ASP A 445 -13.36 -18.41 -10.82
N LEU A 446 -12.35 -18.42 -9.94
CA LEU A 446 -11.17 -19.28 -10.05
C LEU A 446 -11.54 -20.75 -9.76
N GLY A 447 -11.25 -21.64 -10.70
CA GLY A 447 -11.59 -23.06 -10.70
C GLY A 447 -12.92 -23.42 -11.41
N ASN A 448 -13.61 -22.45 -12.02
CA ASN A 448 -14.76 -22.72 -12.88
C ASN A 448 -14.29 -22.98 -14.33
N ASP A 449 -14.53 -24.19 -14.85
CA ASP A 449 -14.10 -24.64 -16.20
C ASP A 449 -14.54 -23.72 -17.37
N LYS A 450 -15.45 -22.77 -17.14
CA LYS A 450 -16.02 -21.90 -18.18
C LYS A 450 -15.22 -20.62 -18.46
N THR A 451 -14.26 -20.23 -17.61
CA THR A 451 -13.60 -18.90 -17.69
C THR A 451 -12.08 -18.93 -17.83
N GLU A 452 -11.39 -20.00 -17.44
CA GLU A 452 -9.96 -19.91 -17.09
C GLU A 452 -8.91 -19.97 -18.21
N LYS A 453 -9.26 -20.28 -19.46
CA LYS A 453 -8.23 -20.55 -20.49
C LYS A 453 -8.08 -19.53 -21.62
N LYS A 454 -8.83 -18.42 -21.63
CA LYS A 454 -8.93 -17.60 -22.85
C LYS A 454 -7.85 -16.52 -23.03
N ASN A 455 -7.18 -16.06 -21.98
CA ASN A 455 -6.30 -14.88 -22.08
C ASN A 455 -4.94 -15.05 -21.37
N VAL A 456 -4.21 -16.15 -21.61
CA VAL A 456 -2.81 -16.25 -21.16
C VAL A 456 -1.96 -15.25 -21.95
N ARG A 457 -1.11 -14.49 -21.25
CA ARG A 457 -0.23 -13.47 -21.87
C ARG A 457 0.68 -14.14 -22.91
N VAL A 458 0.85 -13.51 -24.07
CA VAL A 458 1.81 -13.96 -25.09
C VAL A 458 3.23 -13.56 -24.66
N SER A 459 3.84 -14.39 -23.81
CA SER A 459 5.15 -14.17 -23.18
C SER A 459 5.89 -15.50 -22.99
N VAL A 460 7.23 -15.47 -23.07
CA VAL A 460 8.09 -16.62 -22.75
C VAL A 460 7.86 -17.10 -21.31
N ASN A 461 7.66 -16.18 -20.35
CA ASN A 461 7.44 -16.52 -18.94
C ASN A 461 6.17 -17.34 -18.70
N SER A 462 5.19 -17.31 -19.62
CA SER A 462 3.95 -18.08 -19.48
C SER A 462 4.15 -19.59 -19.58
N PHE A 463 5.28 -20.07 -20.08
CA PHE A 463 5.66 -21.49 -20.03
C PHE A 463 6.33 -21.89 -18.71
N PHE A 464 6.76 -20.92 -17.90
CA PHE A 464 7.64 -21.10 -16.74
C PHE A 464 7.06 -20.43 -15.49
N GLU A 465 7.59 -19.27 -15.08
CA GLU A 465 7.21 -18.55 -13.86
C GLU A 465 5.73 -18.15 -13.79
N ASP A 466 5.13 -17.82 -14.93
CA ASP A 466 3.72 -17.38 -15.06
C ASP A 466 2.81 -18.50 -15.55
N LYS A 467 3.27 -19.76 -15.50
CA LYS A 467 2.47 -20.91 -15.89
C LYS A 467 1.19 -20.98 -15.03
N PRO A 468 0.01 -21.17 -15.64
CA PRO A 468 -1.25 -21.29 -14.90
C PRO A 468 -1.19 -22.34 -13.78
N LEU A 469 -1.58 -21.92 -12.57
CA LEU A 469 -1.59 -22.76 -11.38
C LEU A 469 -2.72 -23.80 -11.45
N THR A 470 -2.44 -25.05 -11.09
CA THR A 470 -3.46 -26.07 -10.89
C THR A 470 -3.84 -26.12 -9.41
N LEU A 471 -5.07 -25.74 -9.09
CA LEU A 471 -5.59 -25.74 -7.72
C LEU A 471 -6.16 -27.11 -7.33
N ASN A 472 -6.07 -27.45 -6.05
CA ASN A 472 -6.76 -28.62 -5.51
C ASN A 472 -8.30 -28.41 -5.58
N PRO A 473 -9.04 -29.21 -6.37
CA PRO A 473 -10.48 -29.00 -6.54
C PRO A 473 -11.29 -29.32 -5.28
N LYS A 474 -10.72 -30.07 -4.32
CA LYS A 474 -11.42 -30.45 -3.07
C LYS A 474 -11.49 -29.31 -2.06
N VAL A 475 -10.60 -28.34 -2.14
CA VAL A 475 -10.57 -27.18 -1.22
C VAL A 475 -11.71 -26.24 -1.58
N GLN A 476 -12.61 -25.98 -0.64
CA GLN A 476 -13.72 -25.05 -0.83
C GLN A 476 -13.24 -23.59 -0.68
N PRO A 477 -13.92 -22.62 -1.31
CA PRO A 477 -13.71 -21.21 -1.01
C PRO A 477 -13.91 -20.94 0.49
N GLY A 478 -12.99 -20.19 1.10
CA GLY A 478 -13.16 -19.70 2.46
C GLY A 478 -14.20 -18.57 2.54
N LYS A 479 -14.54 -18.14 3.76
CA LYS A 479 -15.32 -16.92 3.98
C LYS A 479 -14.39 -15.77 4.29
N ILE A 480 -14.72 -14.55 3.88
CA ILE A 480 -13.83 -13.41 4.08
C ILE A 480 -13.60 -13.11 5.57
N GLU A 481 -14.62 -13.38 6.39
CA GLU A 481 -14.60 -13.25 7.84
C GLU A 481 -13.57 -14.17 8.51
N ASP A 482 -13.16 -15.26 7.86
CA ASP A 482 -12.11 -16.16 8.37
C ASP A 482 -10.71 -15.53 8.31
N TYR A 483 -10.54 -14.46 7.51
CA TYR A 483 -9.24 -13.85 7.20
C TYR A 483 -9.08 -12.41 7.69
N VAL A 484 -10.14 -11.83 8.27
CA VAL A 484 -10.11 -10.50 8.87
C VAL A 484 -10.51 -10.58 10.35
N SER A 485 -10.21 -9.52 11.08
CA SER A 485 -10.66 -9.36 12.47
C SER A 485 -11.61 -8.16 12.63
N PRO A 486 -12.46 -8.15 13.67
CA PRO A 486 -13.25 -6.97 14.03
C PRO A 486 -12.39 -5.77 14.42
N LEU A 487 -11.20 -5.99 14.97
CA LEU A 487 -10.22 -4.96 15.28
C LEU A 487 -8.80 -5.48 15.07
N PHE A 488 -8.00 -4.73 14.31
CA PHE A 488 -6.60 -5.04 14.04
C PHE A 488 -5.74 -3.79 14.22
N TYR A 489 -4.62 -3.92 14.92
CA TYR A 489 -3.66 -2.85 15.17
C TYR A 489 -2.25 -3.27 14.75
N ALA A 490 -1.60 -2.43 13.96
CA ALA A 490 -0.22 -2.57 13.51
C ALA A 490 0.61 -1.35 13.95
N PRO A 491 1.36 -1.47 15.08
CA PRO A 491 2.12 -0.34 15.63
C PRO A 491 3.27 0.13 14.72
N ASN A 492 3.91 -0.78 13.99
CA ASN A 492 5.07 -0.48 13.12
C ASN A 492 4.75 0.40 11.90
N VAL A 493 3.46 0.62 11.63
CA VAL A 493 2.97 1.58 10.61
C VAL A 493 1.92 2.52 11.18
N SER A 494 1.77 2.57 12.50
CA SER A 494 0.78 3.38 13.20
C SER A 494 -0.62 3.26 12.60
N TRP A 495 -1.13 2.04 12.44
CA TRP A 495 -2.40 1.80 11.75
C TRP A 495 -3.35 0.91 12.56
N LEU A 496 -4.63 1.27 12.61
CA LEU A 496 -5.68 0.53 13.29
C LEU A 496 -6.95 0.49 12.44
N VAL A 497 -7.65 -0.64 12.46
CA VAL A 497 -8.98 -0.78 11.83
C VAL A 497 -10.01 -1.33 12.79
N GLN A 498 -11.26 -0.90 12.61
CA GLN A 498 -12.44 -1.42 13.31
C GLN A 498 -13.53 -1.81 12.31
N ARG A 499 -14.22 -2.93 12.52
CA ARG A 499 -15.27 -3.46 11.63
C ARG A 499 -16.43 -4.02 12.43
N ASN A 500 -17.65 -3.89 11.91
CA ASN A 500 -18.81 -4.64 12.41
C ASN A 500 -19.21 -5.83 11.51
N GLY A 501 -18.48 -6.07 10.42
CA GLY A 501 -18.70 -7.18 9.49
C GLY A 501 -17.99 -6.94 8.16
N MET A 502 -18.27 -7.81 7.18
CA MET A 502 -17.71 -7.74 5.82
C MET A 502 -18.77 -7.73 4.71
N HIS A 503 -20.03 -7.41 5.03
CA HIS A 503 -21.05 -7.23 4.00
C HIS A 503 -20.81 -5.91 3.25
N PRO A 504 -20.61 -5.92 1.92
CA PRO A 504 -20.19 -4.73 1.18
C PRO A 504 -21.21 -3.57 1.29
N ARG A 505 -22.49 -3.87 1.46
CA ARG A 505 -23.50 -2.80 1.58
C ARG A 505 -23.83 -2.40 3.02
N ASN A 506 -23.70 -3.33 3.96
CA ASN A 506 -24.35 -3.20 5.27
C ASN A 506 -23.34 -3.03 6.41
N SER A 507 -22.09 -3.45 6.18
CA SER A 507 -21.03 -3.31 7.16
C SER A 507 -20.41 -1.93 7.12
N LEU A 508 -19.91 -1.54 8.28
CA LEU A 508 -19.19 -0.32 8.58
C LEU A 508 -17.75 -0.69 8.93
N MET A 509 -16.83 0.18 8.54
CA MET A 509 -15.41 0.06 8.87
C MET A 509 -14.77 1.43 9.04
N ILE A 510 -13.94 1.52 10.07
CA ILE A 510 -13.05 2.65 10.35
C ILE A 510 -11.62 2.19 10.05
N SER A 511 -10.85 3.01 9.35
CA SER A 511 -9.39 2.90 9.27
C SER A 511 -8.79 4.17 9.89
N LEU A 512 -7.89 4.02 10.86
CA LEU A 512 -7.16 5.11 11.49
C LEU A 512 -5.68 4.92 11.25
N ASN A 513 -4.99 5.98 10.84
CA ASN A 513 -3.54 5.93 10.65
C ASN A 513 -2.85 7.19 11.20
N GLY A 514 -1.67 6.98 11.76
CA GLY A 514 -0.67 8.00 12.03
C GLY A 514 0.40 7.98 10.94
N SER A 515 1.64 8.27 11.32
CA SER A 515 2.75 8.38 10.38
C SER A 515 4.00 7.69 10.92
N GLU A 516 4.10 6.37 10.73
CA GLU A 516 5.26 5.57 11.14
C GLU A 516 5.69 4.68 9.96
N GLY A 517 6.98 4.59 9.66
CA GLY A 517 7.47 3.79 8.52
C GLY A 517 7.75 4.63 7.28
N ASN A 518 7.79 4.00 6.10
CA ASN A 518 8.06 4.68 4.83
C ASN A 518 6.79 4.92 4.00
N HIS A 519 6.87 5.83 3.01
CA HIS A 519 5.74 6.24 2.17
C HIS A 519 4.52 6.75 2.98
N MET A 520 4.81 7.45 4.08
CA MET A 520 3.82 8.05 4.99
C MET A 520 3.66 9.56 4.77
N HIS A 521 2.53 10.11 5.24
CA HIS A 521 2.18 11.53 5.14
C HIS A 521 2.25 12.23 6.50
N ALA A 522 2.13 13.55 6.52
CA ALA A 522 1.92 14.32 7.74
C ALA A 522 0.42 14.52 7.97
N ASN A 523 -0.18 13.64 8.77
CA ASN A 523 -1.64 13.45 8.77
C ASN A 523 -2.28 13.32 10.16
N GLY A 524 -1.52 13.54 11.23
CA GLY A 524 -2.00 13.39 12.61
C GLY A 524 -2.65 12.03 12.87
N ILE A 525 -3.81 12.01 13.54
CA ILE A 525 -4.68 10.82 13.60
C ILE A 525 -5.71 10.91 12.46
N SER A 526 -5.35 10.45 11.25
CA SER A 526 -6.25 10.46 10.09
C SER A 526 -7.29 9.34 10.17
N MET A 527 -8.38 9.48 9.42
CA MET A 527 -9.51 8.55 9.40
C MET A 527 -10.04 8.32 7.98
N GLU A 528 -10.29 7.06 7.65
CA GLU A 528 -11.16 6.66 6.54
C GLU A 528 -12.46 6.00 7.06
N LEU A 529 -13.60 6.31 6.43
CA LEU A 529 -14.92 5.75 6.79
C LEU A 529 -15.59 5.05 5.63
N TYR A 530 -15.98 3.79 5.83
CA TYR A 530 -16.66 2.97 4.84
C TYR A 530 -18.18 2.90 5.05
N GLY A 531 -18.97 2.81 3.99
CA GLY A 531 -20.39 2.51 4.15
C GLY A 531 -21.11 2.45 2.81
N LYS A 532 -22.16 1.63 2.75
CA LYS A 532 -23.02 1.50 1.56
C LYS A 532 -22.24 1.23 0.26
N GLY A 533 -21.17 0.43 0.34
CA GLY A 533 -20.37 -0.02 -0.81
C GLY A 533 -19.07 0.75 -1.05
N TYR A 534 -18.89 1.95 -0.48
CA TYR A 534 -17.77 2.83 -0.80
C TYR A 534 -17.04 3.35 0.46
N VAL A 535 -15.78 3.78 0.28
CA VAL A 535 -15.05 4.57 1.27
C VAL A 535 -15.53 6.01 1.13
N LEU A 536 -16.49 6.41 1.97
CA LEU A 536 -17.21 7.68 1.87
C LEU A 536 -16.39 8.85 2.41
N GLY A 537 -15.60 8.65 3.47
CA GLY A 537 -14.56 9.59 3.89
C GLY A 537 -13.20 9.01 3.55
N PRO A 538 -12.63 9.29 2.37
CA PRO A 538 -11.37 8.70 1.95
C PRO A 538 -10.14 9.50 2.39
N ASP A 539 -8.96 8.89 2.33
CA ASP A 539 -7.68 9.59 2.33
C ASP A 539 -7.35 10.13 0.92
N ALA A 540 -6.59 11.22 0.83
CA ALA A 540 -6.30 11.91 -0.43
C ALA A 540 -5.32 11.15 -1.34
N GLY A 541 -4.41 10.34 -0.78
CA GLY A 541 -3.42 9.56 -1.52
C GLY A 541 -2.18 10.37 -1.97
N ILE A 542 -1.39 9.83 -2.90
CA ILE A 542 -0.03 10.32 -3.26
C ILE A 542 0.01 11.61 -4.13
N GLY A 543 -1.12 12.10 -4.64
CA GLY A 543 -1.13 13.22 -5.58
C GLY A 543 -0.75 12.86 -7.03
N LEU A 544 -1.01 13.79 -7.95
CA LEU A 544 -1.04 13.56 -9.40
C LEU A 544 0.34 13.24 -9.98
N PHE A 545 1.39 13.86 -9.42
CA PHE A 545 2.75 13.75 -9.92
C PHE A 545 3.63 12.84 -9.05
N LEU A 546 3.01 11.98 -8.23
CA LEU A 546 3.65 11.06 -7.30
C LEU A 546 4.52 11.80 -6.26
N TYR A 547 5.35 11.07 -5.53
CA TYR A 547 6.12 11.60 -4.40
C TYR A 547 7.17 12.68 -4.75
N SER A 548 7.45 12.91 -6.03
CA SER A 548 8.33 14.01 -6.51
C SER A 548 7.55 15.26 -6.93
N GLY A 549 6.21 15.22 -6.88
CA GLY A 549 5.33 16.32 -7.27
C GLY A 549 5.33 17.47 -6.27
N LEU A 550 5.14 18.70 -6.77
CA LEU A 550 4.88 19.86 -5.90
C LEU A 550 3.56 19.71 -5.14
N ASP A 551 2.54 19.15 -5.78
CA ASP A 551 1.24 18.86 -5.17
C ASP A 551 1.35 17.84 -4.03
N TYR A 552 2.25 16.86 -4.15
CA TYR A 552 2.58 15.96 -3.05
C TYR A 552 3.15 16.72 -1.85
N ALA A 553 4.23 17.49 -2.07
CA ALA A 553 4.92 18.20 -1.01
C ALA A 553 4.06 19.30 -0.35
N GLU A 554 3.22 19.97 -1.13
CA GLU A 554 2.47 21.14 -0.68
C GLU A 554 1.06 20.81 -0.16
N TYR A 555 0.44 19.71 -0.61
CA TYR A 555 -0.95 19.39 -0.25
C TYR A 555 -1.17 17.93 0.12
N TYR A 556 -1.01 16.98 -0.80
CA TYR A 556 -1.49 15.60 -0.64
C TYR A 556 -0.84 14.84 0.53
N SER A 557 0.35 15.26 0.96
CA SER A 557 1.06 14.68 2.10
C SER A 557 0.94 15.52 3.40
N GLN A 558 0.08 16.53 3.43
CA GLN A 558 -0.01 17.54 4.50
C GLN A 558 -1.36 17.48 5.23
N PHE A 559 -1.41 17.91 6.50
CA PHE A 559 -2.58 17.80 7.36
C PHE A 559 -3.93 18.20 6.71
N PRO A 560 -4.04 19.33 5.98
CA PRO A 560 -5.30 19.75 5.36
C PRO A 560 -5.84 18.88 4.21
N SER A 561 -5.14 17.81 3.80
CA SER A 561 -5.66 16.80 2.88
C SER A 561 -6.23 15.56 3.58
N HIS A 562 -6.20 15.51 4.91
CA HIS A 562 -6.58 14.34 5.69
C HIS A 562 -7.74 14.63 6.66
N ASN A 563 -8.50 13.59 7.00
CA ASN A 563 -9.61 13.68 7.95
C ASN A 563 -9.11 13.71 9.40
N THR A 564 -8.51 14.82 9.82
CA THR A 564 -7.80 14.99 11.10
C THR A 564 -7.97 16.39 11.68
N VAL A 565 -7.26 16.71 12.76
CA VAL A 565 -7.21 18.07 13.35
C VAL A 565 -5.84 18.70 13.16
N CYS A 566 -5.82 19.89 12.56
CA CYS A 566 -4.65 20.76 12.44
C CYS A 566 -4.66 21.84 13.53
N VAL A 567 -3.53 22.05 14.19
CA VAL A 567 -3.40 22.99 15.33
C VAL A 567 -2.75 24.27 14.87
N ASP A 568 -3.37 25.41 15.21
CA ASP A 568 -2.94 26.77 14.87
C ASP A 568 -2.65 26.99 13.37
N GLY A 569 -3.07 26.07 12.50
CA GLY A 569 -2.77 26.08 11.07
C GLY A 569 -1.33 25.71 10.72
N ILE A 570 -0.55 25.13 11.65
CA ILE A 570 0.90 24.89 11.48
C ILE A 570 1.32 23.42 11.57
N SER A 571 0.43 22.49 11.93
CA SER A 571 0.80 21.08 12.17
C SER A 571 1.48 20.42 10.95
N SER A 572 2.74 20.06 11.10
CA SER A 572 3.55 19.47 10.03
C SER A 572 4.73 18.68 10.60
N TYR A 573 5.23 17.72 9.85
CA TYR A 573 6.44 16.96 10.17
C TYR A 573 6.94 16.21 8.91
N PRO A 574 8.17 15.64 8.93
CA PRO A 574 8.71 14.96 7.76
C PRO A 574 7.79 13.85 7.21
N VAL A 575 7.59 13.86 5.89
CA VAL A 575 6.85 12.85 5.12
C VAL A 575 7.81 11.79 4.56
N MET A 576 7.29 10.84 3.79
CA MET A 576 8.03 9.70 3.25
C MET A 576 8.50 8.75 4.36
N LYS A 577 9.67 9.00 4.98
CA LYS A 577 10.15 8.20 6.13
C LYS A 577 9.85 8.93 7.43
N SER A 578 8.78 8.52 8.10
CA SER A 578 8.31 9.11 9.34
C SER A 578 8.54 8.20 10.56
N ASN A 579 8.54 8.83 11.75
CA ASN A 579 8.69 8.18 13.06
C ASN A 579 7.68 8.77 14.08
N HIS A 580 6.49 9.15 13.60
CA HIS A 580 5.43 9.83 14.35
C HIS A 580 4.19 8.92 14.44
N SER A 581 4.29 7.88 15.27
CA SER A 581 3.17 6.98 15.59
C SER A 581 2.18 7.59 16.59
N PHE A 582 0.94 7.13 16.56
CA PHE A 582 0.03 7.24 17.71
C PHE A 582 0.22 6.08 18.69
N ASP A 583 -0.16 6.30 19.94
CA ASP A 583 -0.30 5.28 20.97
C ASP A 583 -1.75 4.79 21.05
N LEU A 584 -1.93 3.46 21.10
CA LEU A 584 -3.23 2.85 21.37
C LEU A 584 -3.49 2.82 22.88
N LEU A 585 -4.34 3.72 23.39
CA LEU A 585 -4.65 3.80 24.82
C LEU A 585 -5.60 2.70 25.27
N SER A 586 -6.68 2.48 24.50
CA SER A 586 -7.68 1.47 24.79
C SER A 586 -8.44 1.06 23.53
N CYS A 587 -8.94 -0.17 23.47
CA CYS A 587 -9.79 -0.64 22.39
C CYS A 587 -10.69 -1.80 22.79
N PHE A 588 -11.75 -2.01 22.02
CA PHE A 588 -12.58 -3.21 22.07
C PHE A 588 -13.13 -3.57 20.69
N PRO A 589 -13.13 -4.86 20.31
CA PRO A 589 -12.40 -5.95 20.96
C PRO A 589 -10.89 -5.68 21.05
N ALA A 590 -10.15 -6.43 21.87
CA ALA A 590 -8.70 -6.37 21.80
C ALA A 590 -8.25 -6.74 20.38
N SER A 591 -7.13 -6.17 19.90
CA SER A 591 -6.56 -6.54 18.60
C SER A 591 -6.37 -8.05 18.54
N ALA A 592 -7.02 -8.71 17.59
CA ALA A 592 -7.21 -10.16 17.60
C ALA A 592 -6.78 -10.82 16.28
N GLU A 593 -6.57 -12.13 16.35
CA GLU A 593 -6.39 -12.98 15.18
C GLU A 593 -7.64 -12.99 14.28
N PRO A 594 -7.50 -13.27 12.97
CA PRO A 594 -8.60 -13.48 12.05
C PRO A 594 -9.66 -14.51 12.52
N GLY A 595 -10.88 -14.42 11.98
CA GLY A 595 -11.92 -15.44 12.21
C GLY A 595 -12.73 -15.27 13.49
N LYS A 596 -12.56 -14.14 14.20
CA LYS A 596 -13.36 -13.80 15.38
C LYS A 596 -14.70 -13.16 15.04
N ALA A 597 -15.71 -13.42 15.88
CA ALA A 597 -17.05 -12.88 15.70
C ALA A 597 -17.06 -11.35 15.85
N PHE A 598 -17.78 -10.67 14.96
CA PHE A 598 -18.01 -9.23 15.05
C PHE A 598 -18.96 -8.90 16.20
N THR A 599 -18.69 -7.77 16.87
CA THR A 599 -19.47 -7.28 18.01
C THR A 599 -20.39 -6.13 17.59
N SER A 600 -21.45 -5.90 18.38
CA SER A 600 -22.35 -4.78 18.13
C SER A 600 -21.74 -3.41 18.43
N VAL A 601 -20.68 -3.38 19.24
CA VAL A 601 -19.87 -2.19 19.52
C VAL A 601 -18.40 -2.53 19.26
N THR A 602 -17.72 -1.69 18.50
CA THR A 602 -16.26 -1.60 18.50
C THR A 602 -15.86 -0.21 18.98
N TYR A 603 -14.72 -0.06 19.64
CA TYR A 603 -14.15 1.27 19.87
C TYR A 603 -12.62 1.23 19.94
N SER A 604 -11.99 2.37 19.71
CA SER A 604 -10.58 2.63 19.97
C SER A 604 -10.39 4.04 20.50
N ASN A 605 -9.44 4.23 21.41
CA ASN A 605 -8.99 5.52 21.90
C ASN A 605 -7.49 5.65 21.64
N LEU A 606 -7.10 6.65 20.85
CA LEU A 606 -5.73 6.87 20.41
C LEU A 606 -5.18 8.16 21.01
N TYR A 607 -3.88 8.19 21.31
CA TYR A 607 -3.15 9.39 21.69
C TYR A 607 -2.06 9.71 20.66
N PHE A 608 -1.92 10.98 20.29
CA PHE A 608 -0.87 11.44 19.41
C PHE A 608 -0.32 12.77 19.92
N ARG A 609 1.00 12.87 19.98
CA ARG A 609 1.68 14.15 20.24
C ARG A 609 1.99 14.79 18.89
N GLU A 610 1.22 15.82 18.52
CA GLU A 610 1.48 16.59 17.31
C GLU A 610 2.81 17.34 17.45
N PRO A 611 3.85 17.01 16.65
CA PRO A 611 5.22 17.46 16.90
C PRO A 611 5.43 18.98 16.82
N GLU A 612 4.83 19.65 15.83
CA GLU A 612 5.14 21.05 15.52
C GLU A 612 4.52 22.00 16.54
N SER A 613 3.22 21.85 16.81
CA SER A 613 2.54 22.67 17.83
C SER A 613 2.77 22.17 19.26
N ARG A 614 3.30 20.94 19.42
CA ARG A 614 3.34 20.17 20.68
C ARG A 614 1.95 20.02 21.30
N ALA A 615 0.94 19.72 20.47
CA ALA A 615 -0.40 19.45 20.96
C ALA A 615 -0.57 17.99 21.38
N ASP A 616 -1.18 17.80 22.54
CA ASP A 616 -1.77 16.53 22.95
C ASP A 616 -3.09 16.35 22.19
N GLN A 617 -3.18 15.31 21.39
CA GLN A 617 -4.38 14.93 20.66
C GLN A 617 -4.85 13.56 21.12
N THR A 618 -6.16 13.40 21.32
CA THR A 618 -6.78 12.08 21.46
C THR A 618 -7.95 11.94 20.52
N ARG A 619 -8.10 10.77 19.91
CA ARG A 619 -9.25 10.45 19.07
C ARG A 619 -9.90 9.15 19.54
N MET A 620 -11.12 9.27 20.07
CA MET A 620 -11.96 8.12 20.40
C MET A 620 -12.96 7.90 19.27
N MET A 621 -12.93 6.69 18.70
CA MET A 621 -13.76 6.30 17.57
C MET A 621 -14.51 5.01 17.88
N SER A 622 -15.80 4.93 17.56
CA SER A 622 -16.61 3.72 17.78
C SER A 622 -17.56 3.43 16.60
N ILE A 623 -17.83 2.15 16.35
CA ILE A 623 -18.95 1.68 15.54
C ILE A 623 -20.03 1.18 16.49
N VAL A 624 -21.25 1.71 16.37
CA VAL A 624 -22.44 1.21 17.07
C VAL A 624 -23.40 0.59 16.06
N THR A 625 -23.53 -0.73 16.11
CA THR A 625 -24.44 -1.50 15.27
C THR A 625 -25.85 -1.46 15.88
N THR A 626 -26.82 -0.98 15.10
CA THR A 626 -28.21 -0.81 15.55
C THR A 626 -29.17 -1.85 14.99
N GLY A 627 -28.76 -2.57 13.94
CA GLY A 627 -29.49 -3.66 13.30
C GLY A 627 -28.61 -4.39 12.28
N ALA A 628 -29.20 -5.31 11.52
CA ALA A 628 -28.47 -6.07 10.49
C ALA A 628 -27.97 -5.20 9.32
N GLU A 629 -28.63 -4.07 9.07
CA GLU A 629 -28.37 -3.17 7.93
C GLU A 629 -28.06 -1.73 8.36
N THR A 630 -28.08 -1.47 9.68
CA THR A 630 -28.00 -0.12 10.25
C THR A 630 -26.96 -0.05 11.36
N GLY A 631 -26.25 1.07 11.39
CA GLY A 631 -25.27 1.41 12.41
C GLY A 631 -24.73 2.82 12.15
N TYR A 632 -23.96 3.35 13.08
CA TYR A 632 -23.36 4.66 12.96
C TYR A 632 -21.98 4.70 13.60
N TYR A 633 -21.19 5.72 13.25
CA TYR A 633 -19.91 6.00 13.86
C TYR A 633 -20.03 7.08 14.92
N VAL A 634 -19.17 7.01 15.94
CA VAL A 634 -18.95 8.06 16.93
C VAL A 634 -17.50 8.51 16.84
N ASP A 635 -17.27 9.82 16.77
CA ASP A 635 -15.94 10.44 16.79
C ASP A 635 -15.89 11.51 17.90
N VAL A 636 -14.96 11.38 18.83
CA VAL A 636 -14.65 12.41 19.82
C VAL A 636 -13.15 12.72 19.72
N PHE A 637 -12.85 13.88 19.14
CA PHE A 637 -11.49 14.37 18.96
C PHE A 637 -11.20 15.49 19.97
N ARG A 638 -10.18 15.30 20.81
CA ARG A 638 -9.68 16.28 21.76
C ARG A 638 -8.30 16.76 21.33
N SER A 639 -8.03 18.05 21.48
CA SER A 639 -6.74 18.63 21.10
C SER A 639 -6.42 19.86 21.94
N ARG A 640 -5.20 19.94 22.50
CA ARG A 640 -4.69 21.12 23.21
C ARG A 640 -3.17 21.18 23.15
N LYS A 641 -2.60 22.37 23.13
CA LYS A 641 -1.16 22.55 23.31
C LYS A 641 -0.74 22.25 24.74
N GLU A 642 0.36 21.53 24.91
CA GLU A 642 0.90 21.15 26.22
C GLU A 642 1.13 22.35 27.14
N LYS A 643 1.48 23.51 26.56
CA LYS A 643 1.77 24.76 27.29
C LYS A 643 0.64 25.80 27.21
N GLY A 644 -0.52 25.42 26.66
CA GLY A 644 -1.58 26.36 26.29
C GLY A 644 -1.16 27.34 25.18
N GLY A 645 -1.87 28.47 25.09
CA GLY A 645 -1.65 29.46 24.03
C GLY A 645 -2.18 29.01 22.67
N ASP A 646 -3.16 28.12 22.68
CA ASP A 646 -3.95 27.69 21.54
C ASP A 646 -4.67 28.90 20.92
N LYS A 647 -4.49 29.10 19.62
CA LYS A 647 -5.24 30.10 18.84
C LYS A 647 -6.48 29.47 18.25
N MET A 648 -6.30 28.33 17.58
CA MET A 648 -7.38 27.57 16.97
C MET A 648 -6.99 26.12 16.69
N HIS A 649 -8.02 25.29 16.50
CA HIS A 649 -7.90 23.91 16.02
C HIS A 649 -8.92 23.72 14.89
N ASP A 650 -8.46 23.24 13.74
CA ASP A 650 -9.29 23.00 12.56
C ASP A 650 -9.49 21.50 12.36
N TYR A 651 -10.73 21.01 12.53
CA TYR A 651 -11.16 19.65 12.21
C TYR A 651 -11.55 19.54 10.74
N PHE A 652 -10.87 18.69 9.97
CA PHE A 652 -11.13 18.45 8.55
C PHE A 652 -11.94 17.17 8.34
N TYR A 653 -12.94 17.24 7.46
CA TYR A 653 -13.66 16.08 6.94
C TYR A 653 -13.91 16.20 5.44
N HIS A 654 -13.16 15.44 4.66
CA HIS A 654 -13.26 15.23 3.23
C HIS A 654 -14.19 14.05 2.92
N ASN A 655 -15.03 14.19 1.90
CA ASN A 655 -16.01 13.17 1.56
C ASN A 655 -16.19 12.99 0.05
N LEU A 656 -16.55 11.77 -0.35
CA LEU A 656 -16.83 11.34 -1.72
C LEU A 656 -18.17 11.89 -2.29
N GLY A 657 -18.91 12.72 -1.57
CA GLY A 657 -20.12 13.34 -2.10
C GLY A 657 -19.86 14.25 -3.31
N GLN A 658 -20.85 14.40 -4.17
CA GLN A 658 -20.87 15.38 -5.28
C GLN A 658 -21.66 16.64 -4.91
N THR A 659 -22.49 16.58 -3.87
CA THR A 659 -23.11 17.77 -3.26
C THR A 659 -23.01 17.73 -1.72
N LEU A 660 -22.88 18.90 -1.10
CA LEU A 660 -22.82 19.10 0.35
C LEU A 660 -23.89 20.11 0.78
N THR A 661 -24.76 19.70 1.69
CA THR A 661 -25.67 20.59 2.43
C THR A 661 -25.20 20.70 3.87
N LEU A 662 -25.11 21.93 4.40
CA LEU A 662 -24.76 22.20 5.80
C LEU A 662 -25.81 23.12 6.43
N THR A 663 -26.43 22.65 7.51
CA THR A 663 -27.46 23.39 8.27
C THR A 663 -27.19 23.28 9.77
N ALA A 664 -27.92 24.03 10.57
CA ALA A 664 -28.10 23.65 11.98
C ALA A 664 -28.81 22.29 12.07
N ALA A 665 -28.62 21.56 13.17
CA ALA A 665 -29.21 20.23 13.38
C ALA A 665 -30.74 20.25 13.44
N ASP A 666 -31.34 21.40 13.76
CA ASP A 666 -32.79 21.65 13.71
C ASP A 666 -33.32 21.93 12.28
N GLY A 667 -32.42 21.96 11.29
CA GLY A 667 -32.74 22.25 9.88
C GLY A 667 -32.71 23.74 9.52
N SER A 668 -32.42 24.64 10.46
CA SER A 668 -32.30 26.07 10.14
C SER A 668 -31.06 26.37 9.32
N ASP A 669 -31.19 27.31 8.39
CA ASP A 669 -30.07 27.80 7.58
C ASP A 669 -29.06 28.56 8.47
N LEU A 670 -27.78 28.24 8.32
CA LEU A 670 -26.69 28.93 9.00
C LEU A 670 -26.30 30.24 8.30
N ASN A 671 -26.82 30.49 7.10
CA ASN A 671 -26.53 31.65 6.25
C ASN A 671 -25.02 31.80 5.98
N LEU A 672 -24.38 30.72 5.52
CA LEU A 672 -22.96 30.71 5.25
C LEU A 672 -22.56 31.82 4.26
N GLN A 673 -21.49 32.55 4.59
CA GLN A 673 -20.95 33.65 3.78
C GLN A 673 -19.64 33.24 3.11
N PRO A 674 -19.38 33.65 1.86
CA PRO A 674 -18.05 33.48 1.24
C PRO A 674 -16.93 34.05 2.12
N THR A 675 -15.78 33.38 2.16
CA THR A 675 -14.62 33.82 2.96
C THR A 675 -13.28 33.50 2.29
N GLU A 676 -12.26 34.31 2.62
CA GLU A 676 -10.87 34.09 2.21
C GLU A 676 -10.03 33.37 3.29
N GLU A 677 -10.61 33.11 4.48
CA GLU A 677 -9.98 32.31 5.53
C GLU A 677 -9.65 30.88 5.07
N LEU A 678 -8.94 30.09 5.90
CA LEU A 678 -8.36 28.80 5.48
C LEU A 678 -7.43 28.99 4.26
N ALA A 679 -6.39 29.82 4.43
CA ALA A 679 -5.39 30.06 3.39
C ALA A 679 -4.03 30.38 4.03
N PHE A 680 -2.94 30.22 3.27
CA PHE A 680 -1.59 30.61 3.69
C PHE A 680 -1.51 32.07 4.16
N ALA A 681 -2.29 32.97 3.54
CA ALA A 681 -2.37 34.38 3.93
C ALA A 681 -2.84 34.59 5.39
N GLY A 682 -3.51 33.60 5.98
CA GLY A 682 -3.83 33.54 7.41
C GLY A 682 -2.67 33.14 8.31
N ALA A 683 -1.44 33.08 7.78
CA ALA A 683 -0.25 32.51 8.44
C ALA A 683 -0.38 31.01 8.78
N HIS A 684 -1.09 30.27 7.92
CA HIS A 684 -1.22 28.81 8.00
C HIS A 684 -0.24 28.12 7.03
N LEU A 685 -0.19 26.79 7.04
CA LEU A 685 0.50 25.99 6.03
C LEU A 685 0.03 26.32 4.62
N TYR A 686 0.93 26.18 3.64
CA TYR A 686 0.61 26.40 2.24
C TYR A 686 -0.51 25.49 1.74
N ALA A 687 -0.62 24.28 2.29
CA ALA A 687 -1.70 23.31 2.06
C ALA A 687 -3.11 23.90 2.22
N TYR A 688 -3.32 24.87 3.12
CA TYR A 688 -4.62 25.53 3.26
C TYR A 688 -5.05 26.27 1.99
N SER A 689 -4.10 26.81 1.22
CA SER A 689 -4.38 27.53 -0.02
C SER A 689 -4.85 26.63 -1.17
N TYR A 690 -4.81 25.30 -1.01
CA TYR A 690 -5.45 24.37 -1.93
C TYR A 690 -6.97 24.27 -1.72
N LEU A 691 -7.50 24.81 -0.61
CA LEU A 691 -8.94 24.90 -0.36
C LEU A 691 -9.54 26.14 -1.03
N TYR A 692 -10.65 25.97 -1.74
CA TYR A 692 -11.30 27.03 -2.52
C TYR A 692 -12.83 26.93 -2.46
N ASP A 693 -13.53 27.95 -3.00
CA ASP A 693 -14.99 28.13 -2.87
C ASP A 693 -15.49 27.97 -1.42
N LYS A 694 -14.80 28.70 -0.53
CA LYS A 694 -14.96 28.57 0.92
C LYS A 694 -16.10 29.44 1.40
N LYS A 695 -16.94 28.87 2.26
CA LYS A 695 -18.01 29.61 2.96
C LYS A 695 -17.97 29.28 4.43
N VAL A 696 -18.30 30.25 5.28
CA VAL A 696 -18.21 30.15 6.75
C VAL A 696 -19.48 30.64 7.43
N ALA A 697 -19.78 30.07 8.59
CA ALA A 697 -20.68 30.65 9.57
C ALA A 697 -20.14 30.42 10.99
N ALA A 698 -20.14 31.46 11.82
CA ALA A 698 -19.98 31.32 13.27
C ALA A 698 -21.28 30.81 13.87
N THR A 699 -21.22 29.73 14.65
CA THR A 699 -22.42 29.12 15.26
C THR A 699 -22.06 28.33 16.51
N ASN A 700 -22.85 28.51 17.57
CA ASN A 700 -22.83 27.64 18.74
C ASN A 700 -23.90 26.54 18.68
N LYS A 701 -24.70 26.50 17.62
CA LYS A 701 -25.69 25.46 17.39
C LYS A 701 -25.01 24.18 16.93
N ASP A 702 -25.58 23.04 17.31
CA ASP A 702 -25.30 21.77 16.66
C ASP A 702 -25.56 21.87 15.16
N VAL A 703 -24.73 21.21 14.35
CA VAL A 703 -24.81 21.27 12.90
C VAL A 703 -25.03 19.89 12.29
N LYS A 704 -25.61 19.88 11.10
CA LYS A 704 -25.76 18.68 10.26
C LYS A 704 -25.19 18.96 8.87
N ALA A 705 -24.22 18.15 8.44
CA ALA A 705 -23.77 18.08 7.07
C ALA A 705 -24.32 16.82 6.39
N THR A 706 -24.71 16.92 5.11
CA THR A 706 -25.13 15.77 4.30
C THR A 706 -24.40 15.82 2.96
N PHE A 707 -23.57 14.81 2.73
CA PHE A 707 -22.86 14.60 1.47
C PHE A 707 -23.63 13.60 0.63
N THR A 708 -23.90 13.92 -0.63
CA THR A 708 -24.69 13.07 -1.53
C THR A 708 -23.88 12.61 -2.73
N ILE A 709 -23.86 11.31 -2.98
CA ILE A 709 -23.37 10.70 -4.22
C ILE A 709 -24.59 10.42 -5.10
N ASP A 710 -24.58 10.97 -6.31
CA ASP A 710 -25.63 10.74 -7.30
C ASP A 710 -25.41 9.35 -7.93
N MET A 711 -26.41 8.47 -7.82
CA MET A 711 -26.36 7.11 -8.33
C MET A 711 -27.28 6.91 -9.53
N LYS A 712 -27.61 7.97 -10.29
CA LYS A 712 -28.45 7.90 -11.51
C LYS A 712 -28.00 6.82 -12.50
N ASP A 713 -26.70 6.64 -12.67
CA ASP A 713 -26.13 5.64 -13.59
C ASP A 713 -26.06 4.22 -12.98
N LYS A 714 -26.44 4.06 -11.70
CA LYS A 714 -26.40 2.81 -10.91
C LYS A 714 -27.65 2.66 -10.03
N ASP A 715 -28.79 2.40 -10.66
CA ASP A 715 -30.10 2.08 -10.04
C ASP A 715 -30.83 3.23 -9.30
N GLY A 716 -30.31 4.46 -9.37
CA GLY A 716 -30.93 5.67 -8.84
C GLY A 716 -31.07 5.70 -7.31
N ASP A 717 -30.26 4.91 -6.61
CA ASP A 717 -30.24 4.79 -5.15
C ASP A 717 -29.11 5.62 -4.56
N ASP A 718 -29.27 6.94 -4.57
CA ASP A 718 -28.29 7.91 -4.10
C ASP A 718 -27.78 7.54 -2.70
N ILE A 719 -26.48 7.72 -2.48
CA ILE A 719 -25.82 7.41 -1.21
C ILE A 719 -25.59 8.70 -0.45
N TYR A 720 -25.85 8.67 0.84
CA TYR A 720 -25.67 9.80 1.75
C TYR A 720 -24.69 9.46 2.85
N MET A 721 -23.72 10.34 3.10
CA MET A 721 -23.07 10.43 4.40
C MET A 721 -23.69 11.57 5.20
N ASN A 722 -24.34 11.24 6.31
CA ASN A 722 -24.85 12.23 7.26
C ASN A 722 -23.83 12.43 8.38
N LEU A 723 -23.45 13.66 8.66
CA LEU A 723 -22.62 14.07 9.79
C LEU A 723 -23.46 14.97 10.70
N TRP A 724 -23.51 14.66 11.99
CA TRP A 724 -23.97 15.58 13.03
C TRP A 724 -22.80 15.94 13.90
N MET A 725 -22.59 17.22 14.19
CA MET A 725 -21.50 17.68 15.06
C MET A 725 -22.04 18.61 16.15
N LYS A 726 -21.53 18.44 17.38
CA LYS A 726 -21.85 19.28 18.53
C LYS A 726 -21.42 20.73 18.26
N GLY A 727 -22.31 21.68 18.55
CA GLY A 727 -21.99 23.11 18.58
C GLY A 727 -21.24 23.48 19.85
N GLU A 728 -20.35 24.48 19.77
CA GLU A 728 -19.63 24.99 20.93
C GLU A 728 -19.51 26.52 20.83
N PRO A 729 -19.31 27.23 21.96
CA PRO A 729 -18.95 28.65 21.93
C PRO A 729 -17.73 28.91 21.03
N ASP A 730 -17.79 30.02 20.29
CA ASP A 730 -16.73 30.50 19.39
C ASP A 730 -16.29 29.44 18.35
N ARG A 731 -17.23 28.61 17.88
CA ARG A 731 -17.02 27.66 16.79
C ARG A 731 -17.46 28.26 15.47
N GLU A 732 -16.63 28.05 14.45
CA GLU A 732 -16.96 28.34 13.06
C GLU A 732 -17.04 27.05 12.26
N VAL A 733 -17.96 27.00 11.30
CA VAL A 733 -18.11 25.87 10.39
C VAL A 733 -17.97 26.34 8.95
N PHE A 734 -17.29 25.54 8.14
CA PHE A 734 -16.99 25.84 6.76
C PHE A 734 -17.46 24.74 5.83
N THR A 735 -17.86 25.15 4.63
CA THR A 735 -17.87 24.30 3.44
C THR A 735 -16.76 24.78 2.52
N ALA A 736 -15.99 23.85 1.94
CA ALA A 736 -14.94 24.14 0.98
C ALA A 736 -14.84 23.04 -0.07
N LEU A 737 -14.18 23.36 -1.18
CA LEU A 737 -13.68 22.42 -2.16
C LEU A 737 -12.19 22.20 -1.96
N ALA A 738 -11.75 20.98 -2.16
CA ALA A 738 -10.37 20.55 -2.15
C ALA A 738 -9.99 19.92 -3.50
N PRO A 739 -8.69 19.78 -3.82
CA PRO A 739 -8.23 18.95 -4.93
C PRO A 739 -8.88 17.56 -4.87
N MET A 740 -9.15 16.99 -6.04
CA MET A 740 -9.78 15.66 -6.14
C MET A 740 -8.95 14.60 -5.41
N THR A 741 -9.63 13.57 -4.90
CA THR A 741 -9.01 12.44 -4.18
C THR A 741 -8.22 11.55 -5.15
N GLU A 742 -6.92 11.85 -5.35
CA GLU A 742 -6.06 11.09 -6.29
C GLU A 742 -5.96 9.61 -5.91
N GLY A 743 -5.94 9.28 -4.62
CA GLY A 743 -5.89 7.89 -4.16
C GLY A 743 -6.97 7.03 -4.81
N LEU A 744 -8.18 7.58 -5.01
CA LEU A 744 -9.31 6.87 -5.63
C LEU A 744 -9.40 7.02 -7.15
N SER A 745 -8.53 7.79 -7.79
CA SER A 745 -8.65 8.17 -9.20
C SER A 745 -8.43 7.00 -10.18
N ARG A 746 -7.82 5.91 -9.70
CA ARG A 746 -7.54 4.67 -10.43
C ARG A 746 -8.37 3.49 -9.93
N THR A 747 -9.19 3.72 -8.91
CA THR A 747 -10.01 2.68 -8.29
C THR A 747 -11.12 2.26 -9.27
N PRO A 748 -11.27 0.96 -9.55
CA PRO A 748 -12.30 0.49 -10.45
C PRO A 748 -13.70 0.68 -9.84
N ASN A 749 -14.72 0.77 -10.69
CA ASN A 749 -16.13 0.76 -10.28
C ASN A 749 -16.57 1.89 -9.34
N MET A 750 -15.86 3.02 -9.32
CA MET A 750 -16.28 4.23 -8.61
C MET A 750 -17.68 4.71 -9.07
N PRO A 751 -18.45 5.43 -8.22
CA PRO A 751 -19.81 5.83 -8.54
C PRO A 751 -19.87 6.90 -9.65
N TYR A 752 -18.79 7.66 -9.84
CA TYR A 752 -18.60 8.67 -10.89
C TYR A 752 -17.09 8.80 -11.20
N ASN A 753 -16.73 9.63 -12.21
CA ASN A 753 -15.32 9.91 -12.52
C ASN A 753 -14.69 10.83 -11.47
N ILE A 754 -13.85 10.27 -10.59
CA ILE A 754 -13.21 11.00 -9.50
C ILE A 754 -12.35 12.17 -9.99
N LYS A 755 -11.71 12.03 -11.15
CA LYS A 755 -10.79 13.05 -11.69
C LYS A 755 -11.47 14.35 -12.10
N GLU A 756 -12.79 14.32 -12.29
CA GLU A 756 -13.58 15.45 -12.75
C GLU A 756 -14.29 16.19 -11.61
N GLN A 757 -14.15 15.72 -10.37
CA GLN A 757 -14.88 16.26 -9.22
C GLN A 757 -13.91 16.64 -8.10
N PRO A 758 -13.95 17.89 -7.61
CA PRO A 758 -13.22 18.25 -6.42
C PRO A 758 -13.80 17.55 -5.19
N THR A 759 -12.98 17.40 -4.16
CA THR A 759 -13.39 16.72 -2.94
C THR A 759 -14.12 17.69 -2.02
N LEU A 760 -15.35 17.35 -1.65
CA LEU A 760 -16.15 18.18 -0.75
C LEU A 760 -15.61 18.10 0.66
N THR A 761 -15.40 19.26 1.28
CA THR A 761 -14.74 19.38 2.57
C THR A 761 -15.60 20.17 3.55
N PHE A 762 -15.87 19.57 4.71
CA PHE A 762 -16.39 20.23 5.88
C PHE A 762 -15.22 20.55 6.82
N VAL A 763 -15.18 21.77 7.36
CA VAL A 763 -14.20 22.15 8.39
C VAL A 763 -14.96 22.71 9.60
N ALA A 764 -14.56 22.30 10.80
CA ALA A 764 -14.98 22.95 12.03
C ALA A 764 -13.77 23.55 12.73
N ARG A 765 -13.78 24.87 12.91
CA ARG A 765 -12.75 25.60 13.66
C ARG A 765 -13.24 25.82 15.08
N GLN A 766 -12.43 25.40 16.05
CA GLN A 766 -12.57 25.83 17.43
C GLN A 766 -11.54 26.90 17.74
N HIS A 767 -11.96 28.08 18.20
CA HIS A 767 -11.03 29.04 18.79
C HIS A 767 -10.62 28.60 20.20
N GLY A 768 -9.33 28.78 20.52
CA GLY A 768 -8.70 28.20 21.71
C GLY A 768 -8.52 26.69 21.59
N GLU A 769 -8.34 26.01 22.73
CA GLU A 769 -8.23 24.55 22.76
C GLU A 769 -9.55 23.83 22.42
N ALA A 770 -9.43 22.59 21.98
CA ALA A 770 -10.55 21.69 21.70
C ALA A 770 -10.47 20.42 22.59
N TRP A 771 -10.02 20.54 23.84
CA TRP A 771 -9.96 19.45 24.82
C TRP A 771 -11.19 19.44 25.73
N ASN A 772 -11.53 20.59 26.31
CA ASN A 772 -12.76 20.80 27.10
C ASN A 772 -13.97 21.12 26.22
N ARG A 773 -13.73 21.50 24.96
CA ARG A 773 -14.77 21.68 23.93
C ARG A 773 -14.45 20.81 22.70
N PRO A 774 -14.48 19.47 22.85
CA PRO A 774 -14.05 18.57 21.80
C PRO A 774 -14.87 18.71 20.51
N PHE A 775 -14.30 18.22 19.42
CA PHE A 775 -15.08 17.91 18.23
C PHE A 775 -15.80 16.58 18.49
N VAL A 776 -17.13 16.63 18.54
CA VAL A 776 -17.97 15.46 18.81
C VAL A 776 -18.89 15.27 17.61
N SER A 777 -18.72 14.15 16.90
CA SER A 777 -19.45 13.87 15.66
C SER A 777 -20.08 12.48 15.62
N ILE A 778 -21.25 12.39 15.01
CA ILE A 778 -21.91 11.14 14.62
C ILE A 778 -21.98 11.07 13.10
N TYR A 779 -21.61 9.92 12.53
CA TYR A 779 -21.68 9.67 11.10
C TYR A 779 -22.62 8.51 10.79
N GLU A 780 -23.52 8.68 9.81
CA GLU A 780 -24.42 7.63 9.35
C GLU A 780 -24.46 7.56 7.81
N PRO A 781 -23.87 6.50 7.22
CA PRO A 781 -24.11 6.13 5.84
C PRO A 781 -25.55 5.64 5.64
N SER A 782 -26.25 6.18 4.65
CA SER A 782 -27.60 5.77 4.25
C SER A 782 -27.77 5.84 2.74
N THR A 783 -28.90 5.38 2.22
CA THR A 783 -29.25 5.54 0.80
C THR A 783 -30.67 6.08 0.65
N LYS A 784 -31.06 6.39 -0.58
CA LYS A 784 -32.43 6.82 -0.90
C LYS A 784 -33.46 5.74 -0.59
N LYS A 785 -33.15 4.47 -0.87
CA LYS A 785 -33.99 3.30 -0.58
C LYS A 785 -33.90 2.84 0.87
N GLU A 786 -32.75 3.05 1.52
CA GLU A 786 -32.49 2.76 2.94
C GLU A 786 -32.14 4.08 3.67
N PRO A 787 -33.12 4.97 3.91
CA PRO A 787 -32.86 6.28 4.47
C PRO A 787 -32.33 6.18 5.90
N SER A 788 -31.65 7.24 6.34
CA SER A 788 -31.13 7.43 7.71
C SER A 788 -32.05 6.80 8.77
N ALA A 789 -31.49 5.89 9.57
CA ALA A 789 -32.18 5.24 10.68
C ALA A 789 -32.19 6.12 11.93
N ILE A 790 -31.28 7.09 12.01
CA ILE A 790 -31.27 8.14 13.03
C ILE A 790 -32.45 9.10 12.80
N GLN A 791 -33.20 9.36 13.86
CA GLN A 791 -34.22 10.40 13.91
C GLN A 791 -33.61 11.74 14.33
N SER A 792 -32.80 11.74 15.39
CA SER A 792 -32.08 12.93 15.85
C SER A 792 -30.84 12.56 16.64
N VAL A 793 -29.89 13.50 16.65
CA VAL A 793 -28.72 13.50 17.54
C VAL A 793 -28.82 14.76 18.40
N SER A 794 -28.60 14.62 19.70
CA SER A 794 -28.50 15.75 20.63
C SER A 794 -27.39 15.49 21.65
N TYR A 795 -26.88 16.53 22.28
CA TYR A 795 -25.81 16.42 23.26
C TYR A 795 -26.29 16.78 24.66
N PHE A 796 -25.60 16.29 25.69
CA PHE A 796 -25.92 16.57 27.08
C PHE A 796 -24.65 16.69 27.92
N ASP A 797 -24.76 17.47 28.99
CA ASP A 797 -23.71 17.62 29.99
C ASP A 797 -23.93 16.66 31.16
N ALA A 798 -22.85 16.35 31.87
CA ALA A 798 -22.93 15.55 33.09
C ALA A 798 -23.61 16.37 34.21
N GLU A 799 -24.40 15.68 35.04
CA GLU A 799 -25.00 16.25 36.25
C GLU A 799 -23.92 16.46 37.33
N GLY A 800 -23.91 17.65 37.94
CA GLY A 800 -22.92 18.06 38.93
C GLY A 800 -21.86 19.01 38.36
N ALA A 801 -21.06 19.64 39.22
CA ALA A 801 -19.98 20.52 38.79
C ALA A 801 -18.67 19.73 38.60
N GLY A 802 -17.89 20.07 37.57
CA GLY A 802 -16.46 19.73 37.50
C GLY A 802 -15.97 18.77 36.41
N LEU A 803 -16.80 18.40 35.42
CA LEU A 803 -16.38 17.56 34.28
C LEU A 803 -16.37 18.37 32.97
N GLU A 804 -15.37 19.24 32.80
CA GLU A 804 -15.30 20.16 31.65
C GLU A 804 -14.96 19.46 30.33
N ASP A 805 -14.33 18.28 30.35
CA ASP A 805 -13.91 17.50 29.17
C ASP A 805 -14.90 16.40 28.76
N PHE A 806 -16.09 16.40 29.38
CA PHE A 806 -17.14 15.43 29.15
C PHE A 806 -17.86 15.66 27.81
N ALA A 807 -18.05 14.57 27.06
CA ALA A 807 -18.90 14.55 25.87
C ALA A 807 -20.05 13.54 26.07
N GLY A 808 -21.27 14.06 26.26
CA GLY A 808 -22.50 13.27 26.29
C GLY A 808 -23.25 13.36 24.96
N ILE A 809 -23.62 12.21 24.39
CA ILE A 809 -24.33 12.13 23.09
C ILE A 809 -25.57 11.26 23.25
N CYS A 810 -26.71 11.75 22.77
CA CYS A 810 -27.96 11.01 22.69
C CYS A 810 -28.33 10.80 21.21
N VAL A 811 -28.33 9.54 20.77
CA VAL A 811 -28.76 9.15 19.41
C VAL A 811 -30.13 8.49 19.51
N LYS A 812 -31.14 9.11 18.91
CA LYS A 812 -32.49 8.55 18.82
C LYS A 812 -32.69 7.94 17.45
N SER A 813 -32.97 6.65 17.40
CA SER A 813 -33.28 5.93 16.17
C SER A 813 -34.79 5.88 15.92
N LYS A 814 -35.19 5.83 14.64
CA LYS A 814 -36.60 5.77 14.21
C LYS A 814 -37.34 4.51 14.69
N ASN A 815 -36.59 3.45 15.04
CA ASN A 815 -37.14 2.20 15.58
C ASN A 815 -37.39 2.24 17.11
N GLY A 816 -37.19 3.40 17.76
CA GLY A 816 -37.37 3.58 19.20
C GLY A 816 -36.15 3.24 20.06
N ARG A 817 -35.03 2.81 19.47
CA ARG A 817 -33.74 2.71 20.17
C ARG A 817 -33.23 4.12 20.50
N ILE A 818 -32.77 4.31 21.73
CA ILE A 818 -32.14 5.53 22.22
C ILE A 818 -30.84 5.12 22.89
N ASP A 819 -29.72 5.59 22.34
CA ASP A 819 -28.39 5.37 22.89
C ASP A 819 -27.94 6.64 23.62
N HIS A 820 -27.52 6.49 24.88
CA HIS A 820 -26.78 7.51 25.63
C HIS A 820 -25.32 7.11 25.68
N ILE A 821 -24.46 7.97 25.15
CA ILE A 821 -23.05 7.71 24.97
C ILE A 821 -22.28 8.70 25.83
N PHE A 822 -21.29 8.20 26.55
CA PHE A 822 -20.45 8.96 27.47
C PHE A 822 -19.00 8.86 26.98
N SER A 823 -18.28 9.98 26.93
CA SER A 823 -16.83 9.99 26.74
C SER A 823 -16.15 10.99 27.67
N LEU A 824 -15.06 10.57 28.31
CA LEU A 824 -14.20 11.36 29.19
C LEU A 824 -12.74 11.18 28.79
N SER A 825 -11.88 12.19 29.04
CA SER A 825 -10.44 12.02 28.86
C SER A 825 -9.79 11.28 30.04
N ASP A 826 -10.44 11.24 31.20
CA ASP A 826 -10.00 10.51 32.40
C ASP A 826 -11.04 9.49 32.87
N ALA A 827 -10.74 8.20 32.66
CA ALA A 827 -11.59 7.08 33.07
C ALA A 827 -11.76 6.91 34.60
N ALA A 828 -10.97 7.63 35.42
CA ALA A 828 -11.13 7.65 36.87
C ALA A 828 -12.27 8.57 37.33
N GLN A 829 -12.73 9.48 36.48
CA GLN A 829 -13.84 10.37 36.79
C GLN A 829 -15.18 9.68 36.59
N THR A 830 -16.22 10.21 37.22
CA THR A 830 -17.57 9.63 37.19
C THR A 830 -18.56 10.63 36.62
N ALA A 831 -19.09 10.34 35.43
CA ALA A 831 -20.18 11.10 34.84
C ALA A 831 -21.54 10.53 35.31
N THR A 832 -22.48 11.42 35.60
CA THR A 832 -23.86 11.08 35.96
C THR A 832 -24.81 11.80 35.03
N TYR A 833 -25.89 11.15 34.58
CA TYR A 833 -26.94 11.79 33.79
C TYR A 833 -28.24 10.98 33.90
N GLN A 834 -29.34 11.59 34.35
CA GLN A 834 -30.66 10.97 34.48
C GLN A 834 -30.64 9.61 35.22
N GLY A 835 -29.86 9.53 36.31
CA GLY A 835 -29.71 8.31 37.10
C GLY A 835 -28.79 7.24 36.49
N MET A 836 -28.27 7.45 35.28
CA MET A 836 -27.15 6.69 34.75
C MET A 836 -25.85 7.18 35.36
N LYS A 837 -24.91 6.27 35.62
CA LYS A 837 -23.60 6.59 36.22
C LYS A 837 -22.51 5.80 35.51
N VAL A 838 -21.49 6.49 35.00
CA VAL A 838 -20.40 5.89 34.22
C VAL A 838 -19.05 6.33 34.78
N LYS A 839 -18.15 5.38 34.98
CA LYS A 839 -16.74 5.60 35.34
C LYS A 839 -15.86 4.84 34.34
N ALA A 840 -15.56 5.50 33.22
CA ALA A 840 -15.01 4.91 31.99
C ALA A 840 -14.49 6.00 31.04
N ASP A 841 -13.62 5.68 30.08
CA ASP A 841 -13.28 6.62 28.99
C ASP A 841 -14.37 6.66 27.90
N TYR A 842 -15.12 5.56 27.74
CA TYR A 842 -16.22 5.43 26.80
C TYR A 842 -17.33 4.50 27.33
N ALA A 843 -18.59 4.84 27.09
CA ALA A 843 -19.71 3.93 27.35
C ALA A 843 -20.89 4.16 26.39
N VAL A 844 -21.65 3.10 26.12
CA VAL A 844 -22.91 3.14 25.38
C VAL A 844 -24.01 2.52 26.23
N ILE A 845 -25.09 3.25 26.48
CA ILE A 845 -26.25 2.79 27.25
C ILE A 845 -27.49 2.93 26.37
N SER A 846 -27.99 1.81 25.83
CA SER A 846 -29.27 1.82 25.14
C SER A 846 -30.45 1.66 26.12
N ASN A 847 -31.60 2.22 25.75
CA ASN A 847 -32.88 1.78 26.30
C ASN A 847 -33.19 0.33 25.89
N GLU A 848 -34.25 -0.25 26.45
CA GLU A 848 -34.81 -1.49 25.91
C GLU A 848 -35.65 -1.16 24.67
N TYR A 849 -35.39 -1.86 23.56
CA TYR A 849 -36.06 -1.67 22.28
C TYR A 849 -36.33 -3.03 21.64
N ALA A 850 -37.59 -3.31 21.28
CA ALA A 850 -38.00 -4.58 20.67
C ALA A 850 -37.46 -5.84 21.42
N GLY A 851 -37.40 -5.81 22.75
CA GLY A 851 -36.87 -6.89 23.58
C GLY A 851 -35.33 -7.01 23.61
N ASN A 852 -34.63 -6.10 22.94
CA ASN A 852 -33.17 -6.00 22.89
C ASN A 852 -32.65 -4.85 23.74
N ARG A 853 -31.38 -4.94 24.14
CA ARG A 853 -30.67 -3.88 24.87
C ARG A 853 -29.17 -4.05 24.71
N THR A 854 -28.43 -2.95 24.60
CA THR A 854 -26.97 -2.92 24.48
C THR A 854 -26.39 -2.01 25.56
N LEU A 855 -25.49 -2.54 26.37
CA LEU A 855 -24.75 -1.81 27.38
C LEU A 855 -23.25 -2.08 27.18
N PHE A 856 -22.48 -1.02 26.98
CA PHE A 856 -21.04 -1.12 26.77
C PHE A 856 -20.29 -0.23 27.75
N LEU A 857 -19.30 -0.82 28.44
CA LEU A 857 -18.33 -0.15 29.30
C LEU A 857 -16.96 -0.29 28.63
N GLY A 858 -16.35 0.80 28.18
CA GLY A 858 -15.00 0.84 27.59
C GLY A 858 -13.98 1.33 28.60
N ASN A 859 -12.90 0.56 28.80
CA ASN A 859 -11.78 0.88 29.71
C ASN A 859 -12.22 1.54 31.03
N GLY A 860 -13.19 0.93 31.70
CA GLY A 860 -13.85 1.53 32.86
C GLY A 860 -14.08 0.54 33.99
N THR A 861 -14.62 1.07 35.10
CA THR A 861 -14.86 0.28 36.32
C THR A 861 -16.32 0.20 36.74
N GLN A 862 -17.17 1.11 36.25
CA GLN A 862 -18.58 1.15 36.65
C GLN A 862 -19.47 1.66 35.51
N LEU A 863 -20.57 0.95 35.26
CA LEU A 863 -21.71 1.39 34.46
C LEU A 863 -23.00 1.08 35.21
N VAL A 864 -23.79 2.10 35.51
CA VAL A 864 -25.14 1.98 36.09
C VAL A 864 -26.13 2.51 35.07
N ALA A 865 -27.12 1.68 34.74
CA ALA A 865 -28.24 2.02 33.88
C ALA A 865 -29.55 1.55 34.55
N PRO A 866 -30.73 1.99 34.09
CA PRO A 866 -31.99 1.55 34.67
C PRO A 866 -32.10 0.02 34.72
N GLY A 867 -32.18 -0.54 35.93
CA GLY A 867 -32.29 -1.98 36.21
C GLY A 867 -31.02 -2.82 35.97
N VAL A 868 -29.88 -2.20 35.61
CA VAL A 868 -28.62 -2.93 35.35
C VAL A 868 -27.41 -2.19 35.93
N MET A 869 -26.51 -2.93 36.58
CA MET A 869 -25.19 -2.44 37.00
C MET A 869 -24.11 -3.38 36.49
N ILE A 870 -23.02 -2.81 35.99
CA ILE A 870 -21.76 -3.50 35.71
C ILE A 870 -20.69 -2.88 36.60
N GLN A 871 -19.94 -3.71 37.31
CA GLN A 871 -18.84 -3.31 38.18
C GLN A 871 -17.64 -4.21 37.94
N THR A 872 -16.45 -3.63 37.79
CA THR A 872 -15.18 -4.35 37.75
C THR A 872 -14.23 -3.79 38.81
N ASP A 873 -13.24 -4.59 39.20
CA ASP A 873 -12.22 -4.19 40.17
C ASP A 873 -11.12 -3.33 39.52
N ASN A 874 -10.81 -3.61 38.26
CA ASN A 874 -9.85 -2.87 37.43
C ASN A 874 -10.53 -2.39 36.14
N ALA A 875 -9.92 -1.41 35.46
CA ALA A 875 -10.40 -0.91 34.19
C ALA A 875 -10.53 -2.07 33.17
N ALA A 876 -11.69 -2.17 32.55
CA ALA A 876 -12.01 -3.26 31.64
C ALA A 876 -13.03 -2.83 30.59
N ASN A 877 -13.04 -3.59 29.50
CA ASN A 877 -14.10 -3.58 28.51
C ASN A 877 -15.16 -4.63 28.84
N VAL A 878 -16.44 -4.24 28.84
CA VAL A 878 -17.59 -5.11 29.04
C VAL A 878 -18.69 -4.77 28.04
N LEU A 879 -19.05 -5.72 27.19
CA LEU A 879 -20.25 -5.65 26.34
C LEU A 879 -21.31 -6.58 26.92
N LEU A 880 -22.45 -6.02 27.34
CA LEU A 880 -23.60 -6.75 27.86
C LEU A 880 -24.81 -6.49 26.98
N GLU A 881 -25.36 -7.54 26.38
CA GLU A 881 -26.45 -7.46 25.41
C GLU A 881 -27.63 -8.33 25.81
N LYS A 882 -28.84 -7.79 25.71
CA LYS A 882 -30.09 -8.55 25.72
C LYS A 882 -30.49 -8.81 24.27
N LYS A 883 -30.62 -10.07 23.89
CA LYS A 883 -31.06 -10.53 22.56
C LYS A 883 -32.11 -11.62 22.73
N GLU A 884 -33.30 -11.43 22.16
CA GLU A 884 -34.41 -12.40 22.24
C GLU A 884 -34.74 -12.83 23.68
N GLY A 885 -34.71 -11.89 24.64
CA GLY A 885 -34.98 -12.15 26.06
C GLY A 885 -33.85 -12.82 26.84
N LYS A 886 -32.71 -13.15 26.21
CA LYS A 886 -31.52 -13.72 26.84
C LYS A 886 -30.40 -12.68 26.94
N TRP A 887 -29.57 -12.79 27.97
CA TRP A 887 -28.45 -11.87 28.19
C TRP A 887 -27.11 -12.53 27.85
N TYR A 888 -26.29 -11.83 27.09
CA TYR A 888 -24.97 -12.25 26.66
C TYR A 888 -23.93 -11.24 27.12
N ILE A 889 -22.76 -11.72 27.53
CA ILE A 889 -21.65 -10.87 28.00
C ILE A 889 -20.36 -11.22 27.28
N ILE A 890 -19.58 -10.19 26.94
CA ILE A 890 -18.16 -10.26 26.61
C ILE A 890 -17.45 -9.38 27.61
N SER A 891 -16.35 -9.86 28.19
CA SER A 891 -15.63 -9.09 29.20
C SER A 891 -14.13 -9.36 29.15
N SER A 892 -13.32 -8.30 29.17
CA SER A 892 -11.85 -8.42 29.20
C SER A 892 -11.29 -8.73 30.60
N ALA A 893 -12.10 -8.63 31.65
CA ALA A 893 -11.72 -8.92 33.03
C ALA A 893 -12.92 -9.49 33.81
N PRO A 894 -12.72 -10.17 34.94
CA PRO A 894 -13.82 -10.55 35.81
C PRO A 894 -14.68 -9.35 36.22
N CYS A 895 -15.99 -9.52 36.17
CA CYS A 895 -16.95 -8.45 36.47
C CYS A 895 -18.14 -8.97 37.28
N THR A 896 -18.79 -8.04 37.99
CA THR A 896 -20.07 -8.25 38.64
C THR A 896 -21.14 -7.53 37.85
N VAL A 897 -22.17 -8.27 37.44
CA VAL A 897 -23.35 -7.74 36.76
C VAL A 897 -24.57 -7.92 37.66
N VAL A 898 -25.33 -6.86 37.87
CA VAL A 898 -26.62 -6.91 38.57
C VAL A 898 -27.71 -6.60 37.57
N ILE A 899 -28.72 -7.47 37.46
CA ILE A 899 -29.90 -7.29 36.59
C ILE A 899 -31.14 -7.48 37.46
N GLY A 900 -31.88 -6.39 37.70
CA GLY A 900 -32.91 -6.38 38.76
C GLY A 900 -32.30 -6.70 40.12
N ASP A 901 -32.84 -7.71 40.82
CA ASP A 901 -32.34 -8.15 42.14
C ASP A 901 -31.24 -9.24 42.04
N LYS A 902 -30.92 -9.70 40.83
CA LYS A 902 -30.00 -10.82 40.63
C LYS A 902 -28.58 -10.31 40.41
N LYS A 903 -27.66 -10.75 41.28
CA LYS A 903 -26.23 -10.46 41.21
C LYS A 903 -25.46 -11.66 40.65
N ILE A 904 -24.71 -11.43 39.58
CA ILE A 904 -24.00 -12.46 38.82
C ILE A 904 -22.52 -12.06 38.76
N LYS A 905 -21.63 -13.02 39.01
CA LYS A 905 -20.21 -12.88 38.71
C LYS A 905 -19.93 -13.52 37.37
N SER A 906 -19.23 -12.81 36.49
CA SER A 906 -18.76 -13.33 35.21
C SER A 906 -17.24 -13.25 35.18
N ASP A 907 -16.60 -14.30 34.70
CA ASP A 907 -15.17 -14.28 34.38
C ASP A 907 -14.93 -13.55 33.04
N ALA A 908 -13.65 -13.30 32.74
CA ALA A 908 -13.25 -12.75 31.46
C ALA A 908 -13.56 -13.74 30.32
N ALA A 909 -14.08 -13.23 29.22
CA ALA A 909 -14.32 -13.98 27.99
C ALA A 909 -14.20 -13.07 26.77
N SER A 910 -13.46 -13.55 25.77
CA SER A 910 -13.29 -12.90 24.47
C SER A 910 -14.42 -13.18 23.49
N GLU A 911 -15.37 -14.05 23.85
CA GLU A 911 -16.51 -14.45 23.03
C GLU A 911 -17.82 -14.33 23.84
N PRO A 912 -18.97 -14.10 23.19
CA PRO A 912 -20.25 -13.94 23.89
C PRO A 912 -20.61 -15.16 24.76
N MET A 913 -20.77 -14.94 26.06
CA MET A 913 -21.25 -15.96 27.01
C MET A 913 -22.68 -15.67 27.45
N LEU A 914 -23.54 -16.70 27.45
CA LEU A 914 -24.90 -16.60 27.97
C LEU A 914 -24.88 -16.48 29.51
N LEU A 915 -25.44 -15.41 30.04
CA LEU A 915 -25.65 -15.24 31.49
C LEU A 915 -26.86 -16.05 31.95
N ARG A 916 -26.66 -16.90 32.96
CA ARG A 916 -27.73 -17.63 33.63
C ARG A 916 -28.34 -16.73 34.72
N ILE A 917 -29.45 -16.08 34.39
CA ILE A 917 -30.16 -15.14 35.26
C ILE A 917 -31.23 -15.88 36.05
#